data_AF-A0A5M5ZNB5-F1
#
_entry.id   AF-A0A5M5ZNB5-F1
#
_cell.length_a   1.000
_cell.length_b   1.000
_cell.length_c   1.000
_cell.angle_alpha   90.00
_cell.angle_beta   90.00
_cell.angle_gamma   90.00
#
_symmetry.space_group_name_H-M   'P 1'
#
loop_
_entity.id
_entity.type
_entity.pdbx_description
1 polymer ?
#
loop_
_entity_poly.entity_id
_entity_poly.type
_entity_poly.pdbx_seq_one_letter_code
_entity_poly.pdbx_strand_id
1 'polypeptide(L)'
;MNKKFLSVTLFSALMLGTAGTFTSCKDYDDDIKDLQEQLDKKASLDDLNAKVTTLQTAVDEAKTAANEAKAKAQEALDKAGSSEGGVSEADLEKLQDALEKEMEKLASLEVVDTKIKELKESLASEFISEADLKKLATDVETLSVKVMALIGHRLTSLTLIPTTHINGIPSIELLTLTYTPQVFAAKNYADHEADPSKHTDRPVLDHTAVKGAKALSISTEKNEVSYKISPSIGVMKEDVKLPMFECFTSQNVTKAAPELSQNKPLEVVDYDVKDGVMTVLYKKNADYVGKSIGTTGSAHGEGKLEKFWMASLKTPIADKNLTDAEKEAGKDVFVNSEYSRIEESTVYPYLANKKIDFTKDFTTDFADEMQDGKYVHYHDSLCLYKSGNEQLVDVKQSYDSPLDLRTLVTVCYTYTDKQHASHKELTNYADYGLEFRFSLAKAKYLQGDRKTDEQAFGRILSDGYTLKSEVYDVELGDTEYSKTSIGREPIIRAELWDKNNGNMIAVRYIKIRWTGEKDQTIAAITFPNDTVTCKDMFQQLFSKEMNEKIYHMVKFDGGQSMSKTQFHSIYTDMEILELRKDGKKVDLSKLAVSKVATDWQEGSDKVGKDGKEAIKNNKDLVFALLHDAEDNTSYNLVWAMNPKTVGTLAYNESTKTYASTFEIDVKYIDEAGLNGDIKQTFKQTIVVPAQKFAYQGTFWKNGKGEGVFNVNPIVYTTANDGGTQKDPHVYPG
;
A
#
# COMPACT_ATOMS: atom_id res chain seq x y z
N MET A 1 -12.49 7.04 25.57
CA MET A 1 -11.70 5.80 25.72
C MET A 1 -12.10 4.88 24.59
N ASN A 2 -11.32 4.91 23.51
CA ASN A 2 -11.68 4.36 22.21
C ASN A 2 -11.16 2.93 22.11
N LYS A 3 -12.03 1.93 22.26
CA LYS A 3 -11.78 0.58 21.75
C LYS A 3 -12.22 0.57 20.29
N LYS A 4 -11.26 0.73 19.37
CA LYS A 4 -11.48 0.57 17.94
C LYS A 4 -11.70 -0.92 17.66
N PHE A 5 -12.93 -1.28 17.30
CA PHE A 5 -13.24 -2.54 16.63
C PHE A 5 -12.79 -2.39 15.17
N LEU A 6 -11.69 -3.05 14.83
CA LEU A 6 -11.25 -3.18 13.45
C LEU A 6 -11.97 -4.39 12.86
N SER A 7 -12.92 -4.10 11.98
CA SER A 7 -13.73 -5.06 11.22
C SER A 7 -12.94 -5.61 10.02
N VAL A 8 -12.86 -6.94 9.92
CA VAL A 8 -13.24 -7.77 8.75
C VAL A 8 -12.49 -7.63 7.40
N THR A 9 -11.49 -6.74 7.23
CA THR A 9 -10.77 -6.63 5.92
C THR A 9 -9.28 -6.95 5.97
N LEU A 10 -8.85 -7.95 6.77
CA LEU A 10 -7.41 -8.28 6.92
C LEU A 10 -7.05 -9.76 6.68
N PHE A 11 -7.83 -10.52 5.91
CA PHE A 11 -7.46 -11.91 5.57
C PHE A 11 -7.31 -12.20 4.07
N SER A 12 -7.50 -11.21 3.19
CA SER A 12 -7.32 -11.37 1.74
C SER A 12 -6.03 -10.73 1.18
N ALA A 13 -5.11 -10.28 2.04
CA ALA A 13 -3.87 -9.58 1.65
C ALA A 13 -2.58 -10.16 2.26
N LEU A 14 -2.53 -11.48 2.51
CA LEU A 14 -1.29 -12.15 2.96
C LEU A 14 -0.94 -13.38 2.12
N MET A 15 -1.13 -13.28 0.80
CA MET A 15 -0.46 -14.17 -0.15
C MET A 15 0.00 -13.33 -1.33
N LEU A 16 1.26 -13.53 -1.71
CA LEU A 16 2.00 -13.01 -2.88
C LEU A 16 2.94 -11.81 -2.62
N GLY A 17 4.22 -12.16 -2.41
CA GLY A 17 5.27 -11.57 -3.24
C GLY A 17 6.47 -10.96 -2.53
N THR A 18 7.40 -11.78 -2.03
CA THR A 18 8.84 -11.42 -2.09
C THR A 18 9.65 -12.63 -2.55
N ALA A 19 10.05 -12.59 -3.82
CA ALA A 19 11.03 -13.50 -4.41
C ALA A 19 12.38 -12.78 -4.55
N GLY A 20 13.40 -13.36 -3.92
CA GLY A 20 14.81 -13.37 -4.34
C GLY A 20 15.72 -12.26 -3.77
N THR A 21 16.98 -12.49 -3.42
CA THR A 21 17.81 -13.71 -3.21
C THR A 21 19.10 -13.23 -2.54
N PHE A 22 19.54 -13.84 -1.43
CA PHE A 22 20.96 -13.85 -1.04
C PHE A 22 21.34 -15.24 -0.50
N THR A 23 22.43 -15.76 -1.05
CA THR A 23 22.99 -17.09 -0.80
C THR A 23 23.80 -17.16 0.50
N SER A 24 23.44 -18.13 1.35
CA SER A 24 24.31 -19.06 2.10
C SER A 24 23.86 -19.23 3.55
N CYS A 25 22.76 -19.95 3.76
CA CYS A 25 22.17 -20.19 5.08
C CYS A 25 21.37 -21.50 5.06
N LYS A 26 22.05 -22.64 5.26
CA LYS A 26 21.39 -23.95 5.36
C LYS A 26 20.64 -24.14 6.70
N ASP A 27 20.70 -23.17 7.63
CA ASP A 27 19.96 -23.18 8.90
C ASP A 27 18.76 -22.21 8.91
N TYR A 28 18.83 -21.05 8.25
CA TYR A 28 17.72 -20.08 8.24
C TYR A 28 16.46 -20.57 7.50
N ASP A 29 16.59 -21.43 6.47
CA ASP A 29 15.42 -22.01 5.79
C ASP A 29 14.66 -22.99 6.70
N ASP A 30 15.37 -23.74 7.55
CA ASP A 30 14.76 -24.66 8.53
C ASP A 30 14.10 -23.86 9.67
N ASP A 31 14.74 -22.77 10.14
CA ASP A 31 14.15 -21.87 11.15
C ASP A 31 12.92 -21.12 10.62
N ILE A 32 12.92 -20.67 9.36
CA ILE A 32 11.75 -20.03 8.72
C ILE A 32 10.62 -21.03 8.54
N LYS A 33 10.94 -22.27 8.15
CA LYS A 33 9.94 -23.34 8.01
C LYS A 33 9.34 -23.73 9.35
N ASP A 34 10.16 -23.87 10.40
CA ASP A 34 9.68 -24.15 11.76
C ASP A 34 8.83 -22.98 12.29
N LEU A 35 9.22 -21.73 12.04
CA LEU A 35 8.44 -20.55 12.40
C LEU A 35 7.11 -20.46 11.63
N GLN A 36 7.08 -20.77 10.34
CA GLN A 36 5.85 -20.85 9.55
C GLN A 36 4.95 -21.98 10.06
N GLU A 37 5.49 -23.16 10.32
CA GLU A 37 4.74 -24.28 10.90
C GLU A 37 4.21 -23.97 12.30
N GLN A 38 4.97 -23.25 13.15
CA GLN A 38 4.50 -22.77 14.45
C GLN A 38 3.41 -21.70 14.30
N LEU A 39 3.53 -20.80 13.33
CA LEU A 39 2.55 -19.75 13.05
C LEU A 39 1.23 -20.34 12.52
N ASP A 40 1.31 -21.34 11.63
CA ASP A 40 0.14 -22.07 11.11
C ASP A 40 -0.55 -22.90 12.22
N LYS A 41 0.24 -23.54 13.10
CA LYS A 41 -0.30 -24.23 14.29
C LYS A 41 -1.00 -23.26 15.23
N LYS A 42 -0.42 -22.08 15.45
CA LYS A 42 -1.01 -21.03 16.29
C LYS A 42 -2.30 -20.49 15.70
N ALA A 43 -2.32 -20.18 14.41
CA ALA A 43 -3.53 -19.77 13.70
C ALA A 43 -4.63 -20.85 13.82
N SER A 44 -4.27 -22.11 13.61
CA SER A 44 -5.19 -23.25 13.75
C SER A 44 -5.73 -23.41 15.18
N LEU A 45 -4.90 -23.15 16.20
CA LEU A 45 -5.32 -23.22 17.60
C LEU A 45 -6.28 -22.08 17.96
N ASP A 46 -5.99 -20.86 17.51
CA ASP A 46 -6.86 -19.69 17.68
C ASP A 46 -8.22 -19.93 17.00
N ASP A 47 -8.22 -20.53 15.80
CA ASP A 47 -9.43 -20.91 15.07
C ASP A 47 -10.26 -21.97 15.82
N LEU A 48 -9.62 -23.01 16.36
CA LEU A 48 -10.30 -24.04 17.15
C LEU A 48 -10.86 -23.47 18.46
N ASN A 49 -10.10 -22.61 19.14
CA ASN A 49 -10.57 -21.90 20.34
C ASN A 49 -11.79 -21.01 20.04
N ALA A 50 -11.78 -20.30 18.91
CA ALA A 50 -12.92 -19.53 18.45
C ALA A 50 -14.14 -20.43 18.21
N LYS A 51 -13.98 -21.54 17.45
CA LYS A 51 -15.06 -22.51 17.21
C LYS A 51 -15.64 -23.10 18.50
N VAL A 52 -14.79 -23.52 19.43
CA VAL A 52 -15.22 -24.08 20.73
C VAL A 52 -15.94 -23.03 21.59
N THR A 53 -15.52 -21.77 21.52
CA THR A 53 -16.21 -20.65 22.18
C THR A 53 -17.59 -20.38 21.58
N THR A 54 -17.71 -20.45 20.25
CA THR A 54 -19.01 -20.36 19.56
C THR A 54 -19.91 -21.55 19.94
N LEU A 55 -19.39 -22.78 19.96
CA LEU A 55 -20.14 -23.96 20.39
C LEU A 55 -20.64 -23.82 21.83
N GLN A 56 -19.80 -23.33 22.74
CA GLN A 56 -20.22 -23.06 24.12
C GLN A 56 -21.39 -22.09 24.15
N THR A 57 -21.25 -20.97 23.45
CA THR A 57 -22.26 -19.92 23.44
C THR A 57 -23.59 -20.44 22.90
N ALA A 58 -23.56 -21.20 21.80
CA ALA A 58 -24.74 -21.83 21.23
C ALA A 58 -25.40 -22.83 22.20
N VAL A 59 -24.60 -23.65 22.91
CA VAL A 59 -25.11 -24.59 23.90
C VAL A 59 -25.71 -23.86 25.11
N ASP A 60 -25.10 -22.77 25.57
CA ASP A 60 -25.61 -21.98 26.70
C ASP A 60 -26.93 -21.26 26.33
N GLU A 61 -26.99 -20.68 25.13
CA GLU A 61 -28.21 -20.11 24.54
C GLU A 61 -29.32 -21.18 24.44
N ALA A 62 -28.99 -22.38 23.94
CA ALA A 62 -29.94 -23.48 23.82
C ALA A 62 -30.41 -24.03 25.18
N LYS A 63 -29.52 -24.12 26.18
CA LYS A 63 -29.88 -24.50 27.56
C LYS A 63 -30.83 -23.47 28.16
N THR A 64 -30.60 -22.19 27.93
CA THR A 64 -31.45 -21.12 28.43
C THR A 64 -32.85 -21.23 27.81
N ALA A 65 -32.92 -21.36 26.48
CA ALA A 65 -34.18 -21.54 25.77
C ALA A 65 -34.95 -22.80 26.21
N ALA A 66 -34.26 -23.94 26.37
CA ALA A 66 -34.88 -25.18 26.82
C ALA A 66 -35.39 -25.10 28.27
N ASN A 67 -34.68 -24.38 29.15
CA ASN A 67 -35.17 -24.12 30.52
C ASN A 67 -36.41 -23.22 30.54
N GLU A 68 -36.46 -22.18 29.70
CA GLU A 68 -37.65 -21.34 29.54
C GLU A 68 -38.84 -22.11 28.96
N ALA A 69 -38.60 -22.96 27.96
CA ALA A 69 -39.62 -23.83 27.37
C ALA A 69 -40.16 -24.83 28.40
N LYS A 70 -39.26 -25.47 29.16
CA LYS A 70 -39.61 -26.36 30.28
C LYS A 70 -40.47 -25.64 31.32
N ALA A 71 -40.09 -24.41 31.71
CA ALA A 71 -40.87 -23.62 32.66
C ALA A 71 -42.28 -23.31 32.14
N LYS A 72 -42.41 -22.88 30.86
CA LYS A 72 -43.71 -22.63 30.24
C LYS A 72 -44.57 -23.89 30.10
N ALA A 73 -43.96 -25.02 29.73
CA ALA A 73 -44.64 -26.30 29.64
C ALA A 73 -45.15 -26.75 31.02
N GLN A 74 -44.33 -26.57 32.07
CA GLN A 74 -44.74 -26.85 33.45
C GLN A 74 -45.89 -25.94 33.89
N GLU A 75 -45.81 -24.63 33.63
CA GLU A 75 -46.91 -23.69 33.95
C GLU A 75 -48.22 -24.05 33.22
N ALA A 76 -48.14 -24.49 31.97
CA ALA A 76 -49.30 -24.94 31.20
C ALA A 76 -49.89 -26.22 31.77
N LEU A 77 -49.05 -27.17 32.17
CA LEU A 77 -49.46 -28.42 32.82
C LEU A 77 -50.12 -28.15 34.18
N ASP A 78 -49.55 -27.26 35.00
CA ASP A 78 -50.09 -26.89 36.30
C ASP A 78 -51.48 -26.22 36.18
N LYS A 79 -51.66 -25.35 35.16
CA LYS A 79 -52.97 -24.74 34.86
C LYS A 79 -53.98 -25.77 34.37
N ALA A 80 -53.58 -26.69 33.49
CA ALA A 80 -54.46 -27.74 32.99
C ALA A 80 -54.90 -28.73 34.09
N GLY A 81 -54.08 -28.93 35.13
CA GLY A 81 -54.39 -29.77 36.29
C GLY A 81 -55.25 -29.10 37.37
N SER A 82 -55.55 -27.80 37.26
CA SER A 82 -56.39 -27.07 38.22
C SER A 82 -57.88 -27.11 37.82
N SER A 83 -58.76 -27.21 38.82
CA SER A 83 -60.19 -27.60 38.71
C SER A 83 -61.13 -26.66 37.93
N GLU A 84 -60.63 -25.77 37.08
CA GLU A 84 -61.40 -24.84 36.24
C GLU A 84 -61.27 -25.08 34.72
N GLY A 85 -60.44 -26.01 34.26
CA GLY A 85 -60.26 -26.29 32.83
C GLY A 85 -60.78 -27.67 32.42
N GLY A 86 -61.81 -27.73 31.57
CA GLY A 86 -62.25 -28.97 30.90
C GLY A 86 -61.24 -29.42 29.83
N VAL A 87 -60.04 -29.83 30.25
CA VAL A 87 -58.96 -30.31 29.39
C VAL A 87 -59.06 -31.83 29.23
N SER A 88 -58.87 -32.34 28.02
CA SER A 88 -58.94 -33.78 27.76
C SER A 88 -57.69 -34.51 28.26
N GLU A 89 -57.83 -35.78 28.62
CA GLU A 89 -56.70 -36.64 29.04
C GLU A 89 -55.58 -36.68 27.96
N ALA A 90 -55.96 -36.60 26.69
CA ALA A 90 -55.05 -36.54 25.55
C ALA A 90 -54.24 -35.22 25.48
N ASP A 91 -54.79 -34.10 25.95
CA ASP A 91 -54.07 -32.82 25.97
C ASP A 91 -53.07 -32.77 27.15
N LEU A 92 -53.40 -33.39 28.28
CA LEU A 92 -52.48 -33.56 29.41
C LEU A 92 -51.30 -34.46 29.04
N GLU A 93 -51.56 -35.58 28.33
CA GLU A 93 -50.52 -36.48 27.85
C GLU A 93 -49.56 -35.78 26.87
N LYS A 94 -50.09 -34.95 25.95
CA LYS A 94 -49.27 -34.12 25.05
C LYS A 94 -48.39 -33.11 25.78
N LEU A 95 -48.89 -32.50 26.86
CA LEU A 95 -48.11 -31.55 27.67
C LEU A 95 -47.01 -32.25 28.46
N GLN A 96 -47.28 -33.46 28.99
CA GLN A 96 -46.28 -34.28 29.67
C GLN A 96 -45.18 -34.75 28.70
N ASP A 97 -45.55 -35.23 27.51
CA ASP A 97 -44.61 -35.62 26.46
C ASP A 97 -43.74 -34.43 25.99
N ALA A 98 -44.32 -33.24 25.85
CA ALA A 98 -43.56 -32.02 25.53
C ALA A 98 -42.56 -31.64 26.65
N LEU A 99 -42.95 -31.79 27.93
CA LEU A 99 -42.08 -31.52 29.07
C LEU A 99 -40.94 -32.55 29.17
N GLU A 100 -41.22 -33.84 28.94
CA GLU A 100 -40.24 -34.92 28.96
C GLU A 100 -39.18 -34.72 27.86
N LYS A 101 -39.62 -34.40 26.63
CA LYS A 101 -38.72 -34.01 25.52
C LYS A 101 -37.83 -32.80 25.88
N GLU A 102 -38.42 -31.82 26.57
CA GLU A 102 -37.76 -30.74 27.30
C GLU A 102 -36.53 -31.19 28.10
N MET A 103 -36.79 -32.11 29.01
CA MET A 103 -35.80 -32.60 29.96
C MET A 103 -34.74 -33.46 29.28
N GLU A 104 -35.11 -34.29 28.31
CA GLU A 104 -34.17 -35.09 27.52
C GLU A 104 -33.22 -34.21 26.69
N LYS A 105 -33.73 -33.13 26.09
CA LYS A 105 -32.91 -32.15 25.36
C LYS A 105 -31.92 -31.46 26.29
N LEU A 106 -32.38 -31.01 27.46
CA LEU A 106 -31.50 -30.41 28.49
C LEU A 106 -30.39 -31.39 28.93
N ALA A 107 -30.73 -32.65 29.21
CA ALA A 107 -29.75 -33.67 29.58
C ALA A 107 -28.70 -33.90 28.47
N SER A 108 -29.14 -33.91 27.21
CA SER A 108 -28.24 -34.04 26.06
C SER A 108 -27.32 -32.83 25.89
N LEU A 109 -27.83 -31.61 26.11
CA LEU A 109 -27.04 -30.38 26.10
C LEU A 109 -26.02 -30.34 27.24
N GLU A 110 -26.32 -30.91 28.41
CA GLU A 110 -25.37 -31.05 29.52
C GLU A 110 -24.20 -31.99 29.16
N VAL A 111 -24.48 -33.12 28.50
CA VAL A 111 -23.42 -34.04 28.03
C VAL A 111 -22.49 -33.34 27.04
N VAL A 112 -23.04 -32.54 26.13
CA VAL A 112 -22.25 -31.77 25.16
C VAL A 112 -21.44 -30.68 25.84
N ASP A 113 -22.03 -29.94 26.79
CA ASP A 113 -21.33 -28.91 27.56
C ASP A 113 -20.11 -29.46 28.31
N THR A 114 -20.23 -30.66 28.89
CA THR A 114 -19.08 -31.35 29.50
C THR A 114 -17.96 -31.61 28.48
N LYS A 115 -18.29 -32.05 27.26
CA LYS A 115 -17.30 -32.26 26.19
C LYS A 115 -16.67 -30.96 25.69
N ILE A 116 -17.43 -29.87 25.66
CA ILE A 116 -16.89 -28.54 25.33
C ILE A 116 -15.86 -28.13 26.38
N LYS A 117 -16.13 -28.36 27.68
CA LYS A 117 -15.17 -28.10 28.77
C LYS A 117 -13.90 -28.94 28.62
N GLU A 118 -14.03 -30.24 28.36
CA GLU A 118 -12.89 -31.14 28.10
C GLU A 118 -12.04 -30.68 26.89
N LEU A 119 -12.69 -30.21 25.81
CA LEU A 119 -11.99 -29.67 24.65
C LEU A 119 -11.26 -28.37 24.96
N LYS A 120 -11.86 -27.45 25.74
CA LYS A 120 -11.19 -26.22 26.17
C LYS A 120 -9.96 -26.51 27.01
N GLU A 121 -10.04 -27.46 27.93
CA GLU A 121 -8.88 -27.90 28.72
C GLU A 121 -7.78 -28.48 27.83
N SER A 122 -8.16 -29.28 26.84
CA SER A 122 -7.20 -29.86 25.87
C SER A 122 -6.55 -28.81 24.98
N LEU A 123 -7.30 -27.77 24.56
CA LEU A 123 -6.80 -26.65 23.77
C LEU A 123 -5.93 -25.66 24.57
N ALA A 124 -6.01 -25.68 25.90
CA ALA A 124 -5.22 -24.84 26.80
C ALA A 124 -3.83 -25.40 27.13
N SER A 125 -3.48 -26.60 26.63
CA SER A 125 -2.16 -27.20 26.84
C SER A 125 -1.04 -26.35 26.21
N GLU A 126 0.03 -26.07 26.96
CA GLU A 126 1.19 -25.30 26.47
C GLU A 126 1.91 -25.98 25.29
N PHE A 127 1.78 -27.31 25.16
CA PHE A 127 2.35 -28.09 24.07
C PHE A 127 1.28 -29.00 23.47
N ILE A 128 0.91 -28.72 22.21
CA ILE A 128 -0.02 -29.55 21.42
C ILE A 128 0.75 -30.02 20.18
N SER A 129 0.84 -31.35 20.00
CA SER A 129 1.48 -31.92 18.81
C SER A 129 0.60 -31.74 17.57
N GLU A 130 1.17 -31.79 16.36
CA GLU A 130 0.38 -31.69 15.12
C GLU A 130 -0.67 -32.82 15.00
N ALA A 131 -0.34 -34.01 15.51
CA ALA A 131 -1.28 -35.13 15.54
C ALA A 131 -2.46 -34.87 16.49
N ASP A 132 -2.18 -34.33 17.68
CA ASP A 132 -3.21 -33.98 18.65
C ASP A 132 -4.06 -32.79 18.16
N LEU A 133 -3.46 -31.82 17.46
CA LEU A 133 -4.18 -30.70 16.85
C LEU A 133 -5.16 -31.18 15.78
N LYS A 134 -4.76 -32.12 14.90
CA LYS A 134 -5.67 -32.74 13.92
C LYS A 134 -6.79 -33.53 14.58
N LYS A 135 -6.49 -34.22 15.69
CA LYS A 135 -7.48 -34.94 16.47
C LYS A 135 -8.49 -33.97 17.12
N LEU A 136 -8.00 -32.90 17.76
CA LEU A 136 -8.84 -31.85 18.35
C LEU A 136 -9.73 -31.19 17.30
N ALA A 137 -9.21 -30.91 16.11
CA ALA A 137 -10.02 -30.39 15.00
C ALA A 137 -11.16 -31.36 14.62
N THR A 138 -10.87 -32.67 14.59
CA THR A 138 -11.88 -33.71 14.31
C THR A 138 -12.91 -33.83 15.43
N ASP A 139 -12.48 -33.72 16.69
CA ASP A 139 -13.37 -33.77 17.86
C ASP A 139 -14.28 -32.54 17.92
N VAL A 140 -13.74 -31.34 17.62
CA VAL A 140 -14.51 -30.09 17.49
C VAL A 140 -15.54 -30.21 16.37
N GLU A 141 -15.17 -30.73 15.20
CA GLU A 141 -16.09 -30.94 14.07
C GLU A 141 -17.21 -31.93 14.43
N THR A 142 -16.83 -33.07 15.03
CA THR A 142 -17.79 -34.09 15.48
C THR A 142 -18.75 -33.52 16.53
N LEU A 143 -18.25 -32.69 17.44
CA LEU A 143 -19.07 -32.04 18.45
C LEU A 143 -19.97 -30.98 17.83
N SER A 144 -19.48 -30.22 16.85
CA SER A 144 -20.25 -29.25 16.07
C SER A 144 -21.48 -29.89 15.41
N VAL A 145 -21.30 -31.04 14.76
CA VAL A 145 -22.42 -31.81 14.17
C VAL A 145 -23.44 -32.24 15.24
N LYS A 146 -22.98 -32.69 16.40
CA LYS A 146 -23.88 -33.08 17.52
C LYS A 146 -24.64 -31.89 18.09
N VAL A 147 -23.96 -30.76 18.26
CA VAL A 147 -24.56 -29.51 18.73
C VAL A 147 -25.63 -29.03 17.74
N MET A 148 -25.32 -29.02 16.44
CA MET A 148 -26.29 -28.68 15.39
C MET A 148 -27.53 -29.56 15.43
N ALA A 149 -27.38 -30.88 15.58
CA ALA A 149 -28.50 -31.81 15.66
C ALA A 149 -29.39 -31.59 16.90
N LEU A 150 -28.81 -31.17 18.03
CA LEU A 150 -29.54 -30.93 19.28
C LEU A 150 -30.26 -29.59 19.31
N ILE A 151 -29.57 -28.55 18.85
CA ILE A 151 -30.07 -27.18 18.88
C ILE A 151 -31.15 -26.96 17.80
N GLY A 152 -30.98 -27.62 16.65
CA GLY A 152 -31.88 -27.55 15.51
C GLY A 152 -31.59 -26.36 14.59
N HIS A 153 -32.33 -26.32 13.50
CA HIS A 153 -32.12 -25.40 12.38
C HIS A 153 -33.10 -24.21 12.37
N ARG A 154 -34.00 -24.13 13.34
CA ARG A 154 -35.08 -23.16 13.37
C ARG A 154 -34.60 -21.83 13.98
N LEU A 155 -34.71 -20.75 13.20
CA LEU A 155 -34.50 -19.39 13.68
C LEU A 155 -35.51 -19.05 14.78
N THR A 156 -35.03 -18.49 15.89
CA THR A 156 -35.83 -18.09 17.06
C THR A 156 -35.70 -16.61 17.41
N SER A 157 -34.56 -15.98 17.14
CA SER A 157 -34.37 -14.54 17.38
C SER A 157 -33.43 -13.88 16.38
N LEU A 158 -33.61 -12.57 16.20
CA LEU A 158 -32.79 -11.70 15.37
C LEU A 158 -32.46 -10.42 16.16
N THR A 159 -31.18 -10.07 16.23
CA THR A 159 -30.73 -8.85 16.89
C THR A 159 -29.81 -8.09 15.95
N LEU A 160 -30.09 -6.80 15.71
CA LEU A 160 -29.24 -5.95 14.87
C LEU A 160 -27.81 -5.91 15.44
N ILE A 161 -26.82 -5.97 14.56
CA ILE A 161 -25.43 -5.64 14.86
C ILE A 161 -25.19 -4.20 14.39
N PRO A 162 -25.38 -3.18 15.26
CA PRO A 162 -25.31 -1.79 14.83
C PRO A 162 -23.87 -1.32 14.61
N THR A 163 -23.66 -0.52 13.57
CA THR A 163 -22.42 0.27 13.39
C THR A 163 -22.44 1.53 14.26
N THR A 164 -23.62 2.12 14.47
CA THR A 164 -23.81 3.36 15.23
C THR A 164 -25.09 3.35 16.07
N HIS A 165 -25.12 4.24 17.06
CA HIS A 165 -26.30 4.53 17.86
C HIS A 165 -26.61 6.02 17.76
N ILE A 166 -27.83 6.36 17.38
CA ILE A 166 -28.29 7.76 17.31
C ILE A 166 -29.31 7.98 18.42
N ASN A 167 -29.02 8.92 19.32
CA ASN A 167 -29.84 9.19 20.50
C ASN A 167 -30.13 7.92 21.34
N GLY A 168 -29.19 6.98 21.38
CA GLY A 168 -29.30 5.72 22.12
C GLY A 168 -30.03 4.58 21.38
N ILE A 169 -30.51 4.81 20.16
CA ILE A 169 -31.19 3.79 19.34
C ILE A 169 -30.20 3.21 18.32
N PRO A 170 -30.06 1.87 18.23
CA PRO A 170 -29.31 1.20 17.16
C PRO A 170 -29.79 1.63 15.78
N SER A 171 -28.87 1.88 14.84
CA SER A 171 -29.23 2.40 13.52
C SER A 171 -28.77 1.51 12.34
N ILE A 172 -29.59 1.51 11.30
CA ILE A 172 -29.35 0.98 9.96
C ILE A 172 -28.99 2.17 9.08
N GLU A 173 -27.77 2.19 8.56
CA GLU A 173 -27.21 3.36 7.87
C GLU A 173 -27.28 3.21 6.35
N LEU A 174 -27.74 4.26 5.67
CA LEU A 174 -27.77 4.35 4.23
C LEU A 174 -27.03 5.62 3.78
N LEU A 175 -26.20 5.49 2.75
CA LEU A 175 -25.54 6.62 2.11
C LEU A 175 -26.18 6.88 0.74
N THR A 176 -26.63 8.11 0.50
CA THR A 176 -27.20 8.56 -0.76
C THR A 176 -26.33 9.66 -1.37
N LEU A 177 -25.83 9.42 -2.58
CA LEU A 177 -25.09 10.42 -3.33
C LEU A 177 -26.07 11.38 -3.99
N THR A 178 -25.76 12.68 -3.97
CA THR A 178 -26.53 13.71 -4.67
C THR A 178 -25.59 14.54 -5.54
N TYR A 179 -25.96 14.72 -6.80
CA TYR A 179 -25.20 15.54 -7.73
C TYR A 179 -26.13 16.26 -8.71
N THR A 180 -25.68 17.37 -9.27
CA THR A 180 -26.34 17.98 -10.43
C THR A 180 -25.54 17.60 -11.67
N PRO A 181 -26.16 17.12 -12.76
CA PRO A 181 -25.46 16.84 -14.00
C PRO A 181 -24.61 18.02 -14.44
N GLN A 182 -23.38 17.75 -14.87
CA GLN A 182 -22.42 18.74 -15.33
C GLN A 182 -22.22 18.63 -16.84
N VAL A 183 -21.82 19.74 -17.46
CA VAL A 183 -21.32 19.81 -18.84
C VAL A 183 -20.01 20.58 -18.86
N PHE A 184 -19.20 20.34 -19.88
CA PHE A 184 -17.98 21.12 -20.10
C PHE A 184 -18.31 22.61 -20.20
N ALA A 185 -17.54 23.42 -19.49
CA ALA A 185 -17.62 24.86 -19.51
C ALA A 185 -16.26 25.39 -19.98
N ALA A 186 -16.23 25.94 -21.20
CA ALA A 186 -15.09 26.72 -21.64
C ALA A 186 -15.09 28.03 -20.84
N LYS A 187 -14.27 28.10 -19.80
CA LYS A 187 -14.08 29.35 -19.06
C LYS A 187 -12.91 30.11 -19.68
N ASN A 188 -13.18 31.27 -20.26
CA ASN A 188 -12.12 32.12 -20.79
C ASN A 188 -11.71 33.11 -19.71
N TYR A 189 -10.81 32.68 -18.83
CA TYR A 189 -10.21 33.57 -17.86
C TYR A 189 -9.10 34.34 -18.57
N ALA A 190 -9.41 35.56 -19.01
CA ALA A 190 -8.48 36.43 -19.74
C ALA A 190 -7.13 36.60 -19.01
N ASP A 191 -7.15 36.51 -17.67
CA ASP A 191 -5.99 36.63 -16.77
C ASP A 191 -5.60 35.31 -16.09
N HIS A 192 -5.94 34.14 -16.66
CA HIS A 192 -5.59 32.86 -16.03
C HIS A 192 -4.08 32.71 -15.91
N GLU A 193 -3.57 32.42 -14.72
CA GLU A 193 -2.15 32.10 -14.52
C GLU A 193 -2.00 30.59 -14.29
N ALA A 194 -0.79 30.06 -14.43
CA ALA A 194 -0.50 28.67 -14.08
C ALA A 194 -0.60 28.41 -12.56
N ASP A 195 -0.47 29.47 -11.75
CA ASP A 195 -0.59 29.45 -10.30
C ASP A 195 -2.07 29.69 -9.89
N PRO A 196 -2.76 28.68 -9.33
CA PRO A 196 -4.16 28.81 -8.91
C PRO A 196 -4.39 29.91 -7.87
N SER A 197 -3.36 30.28 -7.10
CA SER A 197 -3.48 31.31 -6.06
C SER A 197 -3.73 32.71 -6.62
N LYS A 198 -3.47 32.93 -7.91
CA LYS A 198 -3.65 34.21 -8.60
C LYS A 198 -5.01 34.36 -9.25
N HIS A 199 -5.87 33.35 -9.19
CA HIS A 199 -7.18 33.37 -9.81
C HIS A 199 -8.18 34.17 -8.96
N THR A 200 -9.00 34.99 -9.61
CA THR A 200 -10.02 35.80 -8.93
C THR A 200 -11.25 34.98 -8.51
N ASP A 201 -11.63 33.98 -9.32
CA ASP A 201 -12.74 33.08 -9.03
C ASP A 201 -12.21 31.69 -8.71
N ARG A 202 -12.32 31.27 -7.45
CA ARG A 202 -11.83 29.98 -6.97
C ARG A 202 -12.97 29.12 -6.40
N PRO A 203 -12.96 27.80 -6.63
CA PRO A 203 -12.01 27.08 -7.47
C PRO A 203 -12.32 27.21 -8.97
N VAL A 204 -11.29 26.98 -9.79
CA VAL A 204 -11.45 26.90 -11.25
C VAL A 204 -11.81 25.47 -11.66
N LEU A 205 -12.93 25.34 -12.39
CA LEU A 205 -13.44 24.07 -12.91
C LEU A 205 -13.76 24.21 -14.40
N ASP A 206 -13.41 23.22 -15.21
CA ASP A 206 -13.78 23.12 -16.65
C ASP A 206 -15.18 22.57 -16.88
N HIS A 207 -16.03 22.60 -15.86
CA HIS A 207 -17.41 22.16 -15.95
C HIS A 207 -18.33 23.04 -15.12
N THR A 208 -19.60 23.02 -15.51
CA THR A 208 -20.68 23.71 -14.81
C THR A 208 -21.95 22.88 -14.87
N ALA A 209 -22.89 23.18 -13.96
CA ALA A 209 -24.17 22.51 -13.93
C ALA A 209 -24.91 22.71 -15.25
N VAL A 210 -25.51 21.65 -15.76
CA VAL A 210 -26.41 21.74 -16.92
C VAL A 210 -27.55 22.69 -16.59
N LYS A 211 -27.74 23.71 -17.42
CA LYS A 211 -28.75 24.75 -17.19
C LYS A 211 -30.15 24.13 -17.06
N GLY A 212 -30.78 24.35 -15.91
CA GLY A 212 -32.13 23.84 -15.62
C GLY A 212 -32.20 22.36 -15.21
N ALA A 213 -31.06 21.67 -15.10
CA ALA A 213 -31.04 20.31 -14.55
C ALA A 213 -31.36 20.32 -13.06
N LYS A 214 -32.12 19.30 -12.62
CA LYS A 214 -32.38 19.05 -11.21
C LYS A 214 -31.26 18.19 -10.63
N ALA A 215 -31.07 18.29 -9.32
CA ALA A 215 -30.22 17.35 -8.60
C ALA A 215 -30.80 15.93 -8.73
N LEU A 216 -29.92 14.96 -8.97
CA LEU A 216 -30.21 13.54 -9.01
C LEU A 216 -29.65 12.90 -7.75
N SER A 217 -30.31 11.83 -7.31
CA SER A 217 -29.88 11.04 -6.15
C SER A 217 -29.59 9.61 -6.57
N ILE A 218 -28.50 9.06 -6.07
CA ILE A 218 -28.08 7.68 -6.29
C ILE A 218 -27.98 7.00 -4.92
N SER A 219 -28.59 5.84 -4.80
CA SER A 219 -28.38 4.92 -3.68
C SER A 219 -27.97 3.57 -4.25
N THR A 220 -26.96 2.94 -3.65
CA THR A 220 -26.49 1.62 -4.07
C THR A 220 -27.56 0.56 -3.80
N GLU A 221 -27.58 -0.50 -4.61
CA GLU A 221 -28.39 -1.70 -4.32
C GLU A 221 -27.70 -2.67 -3.37
N LYS A 222 -26.46 -2.36 -2.98
CA LYS A 222 -25.59 -3.23 -2.19
C LYS A 222 -25.34 -2.70 -0.77
N ASN A 223 -26.31 -2.05 -0.16
CA ASN A 223 -26.17 -1.68 1.26
C ASN A 223 -26.24 -2.96 2.08
N GLU A 224 -25.44 -3.05 3.14
CA GLU A 224 -25.39 -4.24 3.99
C GLU A 224 -25.76 -3.90 5.42
N VAL A 225 -26.52 -4.80 6.05
CA VAL A 225 -26.81 -4.74 7.48
C VAL A 225 -26.76 -6.16 8.04
N SER A 226 -26.17 -6.32 9.22
CA SER A 226 -25.96 -7.65 9.81
C SER A 226 -26.77 -7.84 11.09
N TYR A 227 -27.27 -9.05 11.27
CA TYR A 227 -28.06 -9.46 12.43
C TYR A 227 -27.43 -10.69 13.06
N LYS A 228 -27.24 -10.67 14.39
CA LYS A 228 -26.97 -11.89 15.14
C LYS A 228 -28.24 -12.73 15.13
N ILE A 229 -28.10 -14.01 14.80
CA ILE A 229 -29.21 -14.95 14.76
C ILE A 229 -29.11 -15.92 15.94
N SER A 230 -30.26 -16.35 16.45
CA SER A 230 -30.33 -17.47 17.38
C SER A 230 -31.21 -18.59 16.80
N PRO A 231 -30.80 -19.86 16.95
CA PRO A 231 -29.49 -20.28 17.44
C PRO A 231 -28.35 -19.85 16.51
N SER A 232 -27.23 -19.45 17.12
CA SER A 232 -26.05 -18.95 16.40
C SER A 232 -25.29 -20.04 15.62
N ILE A 233 -25.57 -21.31 15.93
CA ILE A 233 -25.08 -22.48 15.20
C ILE A 233 -26.29 -23.29 14.76
N GLY A 234 -26.28 -23.76 13.51
CA GLY A 234 -27.31 -24.64 12.97
C GLY A 234 -28.26 -23.95 12.01
N VAL A 235 -28.65 -22.69 12.23
CA VAL A 235 -29.47 -21.95 11.25
C VAL A 235 -28.63 -21.63 10.03
N MET A 236 -29.10 -22.08 8.87
CA MET A 236 -28.45 -21.87 7.57
C MET A 236 -29.34 -21.05 6.62
N LYS A 237 -28.82 -20.67 5.45
CA LYS A 237 -29.53 -19.81 4.49
C LYS A 237 -30.86 -20.44 4.03
N GLU A 238 -30.91 -21.75 3.84
CA GLU A 238 -32.13 -22.46 3.40
C GLU A 238 -33.14 -22.75 4.53
N ASP A 239 -32.82 -22.41 5.77
CA ASP A 239 -33.73 -22.56 6.92
C ASP A 239 -34.75 -21.43 7.07
N VAL A 240 -34.57 -20.37 6.28
CA VAL A 240 -35.45 -19.21 6.20
C VAL A 240 -35.71 -18.86 4.73
N LYS A 241 -36.75 -18.05 4.49
CA LYS A 241 -37.03 -17.45 3.17
C LYS A 241 -36.45 -16.02 3.14
N LEU A 242 -36.49 -15.39 1.96
CA LEU A 242 -36.02 -14.01 1.78
C LEU A 242 -36.67 -13.07 2.82
N PRO A 243 -35.87 -12.40 3.67
CA PRO A 243 -36.38 -11.45 4.65
C PRO A 243 -37.00 -10.21 4.00
N MET A 244 -37.73 -9.42 4.80
CA MET A 244 -38.26 -8.13 4.39
C MET A 244 -38.21 -7.12 5.53
N PHE A 245 -38.08 -5.84 5.20
CA PHE A 245 -38.21 -4.78 6.20
C PHE A 245 -39.67 -4.40 6.42
N GLU A 246 -40.07 -4.37 7.69
CA GLU A 246 -41.28 -3.70 8.15
C GLU A 246 -40.88 -2.34 8.70
N CYS A 247 -41.33 -1.25 8.05
CA CYS A 247 -40.93 0.10 8.42
C CYS A 247 -42.12 0.99 8.81
N PHE A 248 -41.84 1.95 9.69
CA PHE A 248 -42.77 3.03 10.03
C PHE A 248 -42.02 4.30 10.42
N THR A 249 -42.72 5.43 10.46
CA THR A 249 -42.17 6.70 10.95
C THR A 249 -42.46 6.88 12.44
N SER A 250 -41.45 7.23 13.22
CA SER A 250 -41.55 7.50 14.66
C SER A 250 -41.12 8.93 14.99
N GLN A 251 -41.35 9.34 16.25
CA GLN A 251 -40.85 10.59 16.79
C GLN A 251 -40.37 10.41 18.24
N ASN A 252 -39.34 11.17 18.63
CA ASN A 252 -38.67 11.07 19.93
C ASN A 252 -39.57 11.46 21.14
N VAL A 253 -40.66 12.20 20.91
CA VAL A 253 -41.69 12.52 21.90
C VAL A 253 -43.02 11.88 21.50
N THR A 254 -43.19 10.61 21.84
CA THR A 254 -44.40 9.84 21.57
C THR A 254 -45.29 9.83 22.82
N LYS A 255 -46.48 10.47 22.74
CA LYS A 255 -47.52 10.42 23.79
C LYS A 255 -48.63 9.40 23.50
N ALA A 256 -48.63 8.82 22.29
CA ALA A 256 -49.54 7.78 21.83
C ALA A 256 -48.79 6.89 20.81
N ALA A 257 -49.25 5.66 20.62
CA ALA A 257 -48.73 4.77 19.58
C ALA A 257 -48.90 5.45 18.20
N PRO A 258 -47.84 5.60 17.39
CA PRO A 258 -47.97 6.16 16.06
C PRO A 258 -48.89 5.28 15.19
N GLU A 259 -49.67 5.90 14.31
CA GLU A 259 -50.35 5.14 13.26
C GLU A 259 -49.29 4.49 12.37
N LEU A 260 -49.21 3.16 12.40
CA LEU A 260 -48.37 2.37 11.53
C LEU A 260 -48.91 2.48 10.10
N SER A 261 -48.44 3.48 9.35
CA SER A 261 -48.61 3.49 7.90
C SER A 261 -47.62 2.51 7.30
N GLN A 262 -48.14 1.47 6.63
CA GLN A 262 -47.34 0.42 6.02
C GLN A 262 -46.56 1.00 4.83
N ASN A 263 -45.33 1.43 5.09
CA ASN A 263 -44.44 2.03 4.11
C ASN A 263 -43.18 1.15 4.01
N LYS A 264 -42.67 0.95 2.79
CA LYS A 264 -41.50 0.11 2.52
C LYS A 264 -40.39 0.93 1.86
N PRO A 265 -39.75 1.87 2.58
CA PRO A 265 -38.66 2.69 2.04
C PRO A 265 -37.41 1.88 1.69
N LEU A 266 -37.26 0.69 2.29
CA LEU A 266 -36.18 -0.24 2.05
C LEU A 266 -36.73 -1.55 1.47
N GLU A 267 -35.93 -2.19 0.63
CA GLU A 267 -36.21 -3.48 0.02
C GLU A 267 -34.99 -4.40 0.17
N VAL A 268 -35.22 -5.64 0.58
CA VAL A 268 -34.17 -6.66 0.66
C VAL A 268 -33.90 -7.22 -0.74
N VAL A 269 -32.62 -7.28 -1.11
CA VAL A 269 -32.15 -7.78 -2.41
C VAL A 269 -31.74 -9.25 -2.29
N ASP A 270 -30.90 -9.57 -1.30
CA ASP A 270 -30.44 -10.92 -0.98
C ASP A 270 -30.02 -10.96 0.51
N TYR A 271 -29.68 -12.13 1.01
CA TYR A 271 -29.11 -12.32 2.33
C TYR A 271 -28.16 -13.52 2.35
N ASP A 272 -27.23 -13.55 3.30
CA ASP A 272 -26.39 -14.71 3.55
C ASP A 272 -26.39 -15.03 5.04
N VAL A 273 -26.15 -16.29 5.38
CA VAL A 273 -26.06 -16.76 6.77
C VAL A 273 -24.74 -17.49 6.95
N LYS A 274 -23.85 -16.92 7.75
CA LYS A 274 -22.53 -17.47 8.07
C LYS A 274 -22.18 -17.18 9.52
N ASP A 275 -21.62 -18.17 10.22
CA ASP A 275 -21.08 -18.03 11.57
C ASP A 275 -22.05 -17.37 12.58
N GLY A 276 -23.35 -17.70 12.49
CA GLY A 276 -24.38 -17.15 13.39
C GLY A 276 -24.75 -15.70 13.11
N VAL A 277 -24.38 -15.17 11.95
CA VAL A 277 -24.71 -13.83 11.48
C VAL A 277 -25.46 -13.93 10.16
N MET A 278 -26.60 -13.24 10.09
CA MET A 278 -27.33 -12.99 8.86
C MET A 278 -26.95 -11.62 8.31
N THR A 279 -26.28 -11.58 7.16
CA THR A 279 -25.99 -10.34 6.44
C THR A 279 -27.04 -10.13 5.37
N VAL A 280 -27.77 -9.03 5.46
CA VAL A 280 -28.85 -8.66 4.55
C VAL A 280 -28.36 -7.58 3.61
N LEU A 281 -28.43 -7.87 2.30
CA LEU A 281 -28.20 -6.91 1.24
C LEU A 281 -29.51 -6.19 0.93
N TYR A 282 -29.50 -4.87 0.92
CA TYR A 282 -30.72 -4.08 0.76
C TYR A 282 -30.49 -2.81 -0.04
N LYS A 283 -31.60 -2.29 -0.55
CA LYS A 283 -31.65 -1.09 -1.38
C LYS A 283 -32.79 -0.18 -0.96
N LYS A 284 -32.69 1.07 -1.40
CA LYS A 284 -33.81 2.00 -1.31
C LYS A 284 -34.90 1.56 -2.30
N ASN A 285 -36.13 1.51 -1.84
CA ASN A 285 -37.26 1.21 -2.72
C ASN A 285 -37.39 2.28 -3.81
N ALA A 286 -37.74 1.85 -5.03
CA ALA A 286 -37.83 2.73 -6.21
C ALA A 286 -38.69 3.98 -5.97
N ASP A 287 -39.79 3.86 -5.23
CA ASP A 287 -40.71 4.98 -4.93
C ASP A 287 -40.10 6.04 -3.98
N TYR A 288 -38.98 5.69 -3.34
CA TYR A 288 -38.25 6.53 -2.40
C TYR A 288 -36.90 7.01 -2.95
N VAL A 289 -36.49 6.57 -4.14
CA VAL A 289 -35.31 7.14 -4.83
C VAL A 289 -35.58 8.63 -5.11
N GLY A 290 -34.64 9.49 -4.70
CA GLY A 290 -34.79 10.96 -4.76
C GLY A 290 -35.65 11.58 -3.65
N LYS A 291 -36.22 10.79 -2.72
CA LYS A 291 -36.91 11.29 -1.52
C LYS A 291 -36.06 10.99 -0.29
N SER A 292 -35.82 11.98 0.56
CA SER A 292 -35.09 11.69 1.81
C SER A 292 -35.93 10.79 2.73
N ILE A 293 -35.31 9.73 3.23
CA ILE A 293 -35.77 8.90 4.35
C ILE A 293 -34.93 9.18 5.60
N GLY A 294 -34.20 10.30 5.60
CA GLY A 294 -33.42 10.77 6.73
C GLY A 294 -34.28 11.42 7.80
N THR A 295 -33.60 11.83 8.86
CA THR A 295 -34.20 12.44 10.03
C THR A 295 -34.63 13.89 9.77
N THR A 296 -35.77 14.29 10.32
CA THR A 296 -36.24 15.69 10.29
C THR A 296 -36.46 16.24 11.70
N GLY A 297 -36.14 17.53 11.90
CA GLY A 297 -36.17 18.15 13.22
C GLY A 297 -34.90 17.87 14.04
N SER A 298 -34.97 18.10 15.36
CA SER A 298 -33.84 17.88 16.26
C SER A 298 -34.32 17.57 17.68
N ALA A 299 -33.79 16.49 18.26
CA ALA A 299 -34.07 16.11 19.65
C ALA A 299 -33.54 17.14 20.67
N HIS A 300 -32.53 17.93 20.27
CA HIS A 300 -31.87 18.93 21.12
C HIS A 300 -32.14 20.38 20.67
N GLY A 301 -32.94 20.58 19.61
CA GLY A 301 -33.32 21.90 19.11
C GLY A 301 -34.42 22.57 19.94
N GLU A 302 -34.79 23.78 19.53
CA GLU A 302 -35.74 24.67 20.23
C GLU A 302 -37.15 24.06 20.40
N GLY A 303 -37.50 23.06 19.58
CA GLY A 303 -38.75 22.28 19.70
C GLY A 303 -38.61 20.87 20.29
N LYS A 304 -37.38 20.38 20.51
CA LYS A 304 -37.05 19.01 20.99
C LYS A 304 -37.83 17.88 20.30
N LEU A 305 -38.22 18.10 19.04
CA LEU A 305 -38.99 17.17 18.23
C LEU A 305 -38.13 16.71 17.06
N GLU A 306 -37.97 15.40 16.96
CA GLU A 306 -37.25 14.70 15.91
C GLU A 306 -38.18 13.62 15.36
N LYS A 307 -38.27 13.51 14.03
CA LYS A 307 -38.99 12.46 13.31
C LYS A 307 -38.01 11.65 12.47
N PHE A 308 -38.09 10.34 12.55
CA PHE A 308 -37.19 9.42 11.88
C PHE A 308 -37.90 8.12 11.49
N TRP A 309 -37.31 7.36 10.58
CA TRP A 309 -37.82 6.05 10.20
C TRP A 309 -37.30 4.96 11.13
N MET A 310 -38.10 3.93 11.33
CA MET A 310 -37.73 2.71 12.04
C MET A 310 -37.99 1.50 11.15
N ALA A 311 -37.17 0.45 11.30
CA ALA A 311 -37.29 -0.81 10.58
C ALA A 311 -37.07 -2.01 11.50
N SER A 312 -37.88 -3.04 11.31
CA SER A 312 -37.69 -4.39 11.84
C SER A 312 -37.45 -5.34 10.66
N LEU A 313 -36.45 -6.22 10.77
CA LEU A 313 -36.24 -7.28 9.80
C LEU A 313 -37.20 -8.42 10.10
N LYS A 314 -38.15 -8.64 9.21
CA LYS A 314 -39.14 -9.71 9.27
C LYS A 314 -38.67 -10.88 8.41
N THR A 315 -38.30 -11.98 9.05
CA THR A 315 -37.69 -13.13 8.41
C THR A 315 -38.64 -14.33 8.44
N PRO A 316 -39.15 -14.78 7.28
CA PRO A 316 -40.02 -15.95 7.23
C PRO A 316 -39.23 -17.24 7.44
N ILE A 317 -39.78 -18.16 8.24
CA ILE A 317 -39.20 -19.49 8.46
C ILE A 317 -39.47 -20.38 7.23
N ALA A 318 -38.50 -21.20 6.83
CA ALA A 318 -38.70 -22.15 5.74
C ALA A 318 -39.67 -23.28 6.14
N ASP A 319 -40.43 -23.79 5.17
CA ASP A 319 -41.51 -24.76 5.42
C ASP A 319 -41.01 -26.05 6.11
N LYS A 320 -39.76 -26.44 5.84
CA LYS A 320 -39.09 -27.60 6.48
C LYS A 320 -38.94 -27.47 8.00
N ASN A 321 -38.92 -26.23 8.51
CA ASN A 321 -38.70 -25.91 9.92
C ASN A 321 -40.00 -25.48 10.63
N LEU A 322 -41.15 -25.56 9.96
CA LEU A 322 -42.47 -25.32 10.57
C LEU A 322 -42.94 -26.55 11.37
N THR A 323 -43.60 -26.28 12.49
CA THR A 323 -44.32 -27.30 13.27
C THR A 323 -45.59 -27.73 12.53
N ASP A 324 -46.15 -28.89 12.88
CA ASP A 324 -47.35 -29.40 12.22
C ASP A 324 -48.56 -28.48 12.41
N ALA A 325 -48.72 -27.88 13.60
CA ALA A 325 -49.74 -26.88 13.87
C ALA A 325 -49.59 -25.61 13.00
N GLU A 326 -48.35 -25.17 12.73
CA GLU A 326 -48.08 -24.01 11.87
C GLU A 326 -48.36 -24.32 10.39
N LYS A 327 -48.02 -25.54 9.95
CA LYS A 327 -48.37 -26.01 8.60
C LYS A 327 -49.89 -26.07 8.41
N GLU A 328 -50.62 -26.58 9.40
CA GLU A 328 -52.09 -26.63 9.40
C GLU A 328 -52.72 -25.23 9.39
N ALA A 329 -52.12 -24.27 10.09
CA ALA A 329 -52.59 -22.89 10.11
C ALA A 329 -52.43 -22.17 8.75
N GLY A 330 -51.56 -22.67 7.86
CA GLY A 330 -51.41 -22.17 6.48
C GLY A 330 -50.92 -20.73 6.37
N LYS A 331 -50.28 -20.19 7.41
CA LYS A 331 -49.72 -18.83 7.45
C LYS A 331 -48.21 -18.89 7.58
N ASP A 332 -47.51 -17.98 6.90
CA ASP A 332 -46.07 -17.82 7.11
C ASP A 332 -45.79 -17.44 8.58
N VAL A 333 -44.80 -18.10 9.16
CA VAL A 333 -44.29 -17.83 10.51
C VAL A 333 -43.03 -17.00 10.38
N PHE A 334 -42.93 -15.94 11.17
CA PHE A 334 -41.85 -14.98 11.08
C PHE A 334 -41.12 -14.85 12.41
N VAL A 335 -39.81 -14.62 12.31
CA VAL A 335 -39.01 -14.04 13.40
C VAL A 335 -38.70 -12.60 13.01
N ASN A 336 -39.04 -11.68 13.90
CA ASN A 336 -38.81 -10.26 13.70
C ASN A 336 -37.64 -9.80 14.58
N SER A 337 -36.79 -8.93 14.03
CA SER A 337 -35.85 -8.19 14.86
C SER A 337 -36.56 -7.10 15.68
N GLU A 338 -35.86 -6.56 16.67
CA GLU A 338 -36.26 -5.29 17.26
C GLU A 338 -36.29 -4.15 16.22
N TYR A 339 -37.09 -3.13 16.48
CA TYR A 339 -37.15 -1.94 15.64
C TYR A 339 -35.91 -1.08 15.84
N SER A 340 -35.16 -0.90 14.76
CA SER A 340 -33.96 -0.05 14.71
C SER A 340 -34.24 1.21 13.90
N ARG A 341 -33.50 2.28 14.16
CA ARG A 341 -33.62 3.53 13.38
C ARG A 341 -33.04 3.35 11.99
N ILE A 342 -33.63 3.96 10.97
CA ILE A 342 -32.97 4.16 9.66
C ILE A 342 -32.34 5.55 9.68
N GLU A 343 -31.06 5.65 9.36
CA GLU A 343 -30.36 6.91 9.21
C GLU A 343 -29.79 7.03 7.79
N GLU A 344 -30.29 7.99 7.02
CA GLU A 344 -29.78 8.31 5.69
C GLU A 344 -28.85 9.52 5.73
N SER A 345 -27.60 9.31 5.32
CA SER A 345 -26.64 10.39 5.04
C SER A 345 -26.69 10.77 3.57
N THR A 346 -27.06 12.01 3.28
CA THR A 346 -26.94 12.58 1.92
C THR A 346 -25.57 13.21 1.75
N VAL A 347 -24.85 12.84 0.69
CA VAL A 347 -23.48 13.30 0.43
C VAL A 347 -23.26 13.68 -1.03
N TYR A 348 -22.23 14.47 -1.30
CA TYR A 348 -21.90 15.00 -2.62
C TYR A 348 -20.62 14.35 -3.13
N PRO A 349 -20.64 13.63 -4.27
CA PRO A 349 -19.46 12.94 -4.80
C PRO A 349 -18.60 13.85 -5.69
N TYR A 350 -17.28 13.66 -5.65
CA TYR A 350 -16.30 14.39 -6.45
C TYR A 350 -15.18 13.46 -6.93
N LEU A 351 -14.58 13.79 -8.09
CA LEU A 351 -13.37 13.12 -8.58
C LEU A 351 -12.17 13.59 -7.77
N ALA A 352 -11.46 12.66 -7.12
CA ALA A 352 -10.32 12.94 -6.27
C ALA A 352 -9.06 12.16 -6.69
N ASN A 353 -7.92 12.62 -6.21
CA ASN A 353 -6.63 11.95 -6.34
C ASN A 353 -6.54 10.79 -5.35
N LYS A 354 -6.29 9.58 -5.85
CA LYS A 354 -6.22 8.35 -5.04
C LYS A 354 -5.03 8.32 -4.06
N LYS A 355 -4.01 9.16 -4.29
CA LYS A 355 -2.80 9.21 -3.45
C LYS A 355 -2.95 10.10 -2.21
N ILE A 356 -4.15 10.57 -1.92
CA ILE A 356 -4.48 11.43 -0.78
C ILE A 356 -4.81 10.58 0.44
N ASP A 357 -4.48 11.08 1.63
CA ASP A 357 -4.82 10.42 2.89
C ASP A 357 -6.16 10.95 3.39
N PHE A 358 -7.25 10.25 3.05
CA PHE A 358 -8.61 10.61 3.45
C PHE A 358 -8.88 10.45 4.96
N THR A 359 -7.87 10.11 5.78
CA THR A 359 -7.98 10.09 7.23
C THR A 359 -7.62 11.43 7.89
N LYS A 360 -7.05 12.36 7.11
CA LYS A 360 -6.66 13.70 7.56
C LYS A 360 -7.69 14.74 7.14
N ASP A 361 -7.88 15.74 7.99
CA ASP A 361 -8.69 16.91 7.66
C ASP A 361 -7.92 17.88 6.75
N PHE A 362 -8.65 18.61 5.92
CA PHE A 362 -8.13 19.64 5.04
C PHE A 362 -8.60 21.02 5.53
N THR A 363 -7.77 22.05 5.37
CA THR A 363 -8.06 23.41 5.86
C THR A 363 -8.26 24.42 4.73
N THR A 364 -8.29 23.95 3.48
CA THR A 364 -8.25 24.78 2.26
C THR A 364 -9.57 24.71 1.50
N ASP A 365 -9.76 25.65 0.58
CA ASP A 365 -10.99 25.80 -0.20
C ASP A 365 -11.18 24.66 -1.20
N PHE A 366 -12.44 24.31 -1.47
CA PHE A 366 -12.81 23.22 -2.37
C PHE A 366 -12.09 23.29 -3.71
N ALA A 367 -11.56 22.16 -4.18
CA ALA A 367 -10.82 21.97 -5.44
C ALA A 367 -9.48 22.74 -5.57
N ASP A 368 -9.03 23.38 -4.50
CA ASP A 368 -7.70 23.98 -4.36
C ASP A 368 -6.90 23.34 -3.21
N GLU A 369 -7.45 22.28 -2.60
CA GLU A 369 -6.87 21.63 -1.45
C GLU A 369 -5.63 20.84 -1.82
N MET A 370 -4.62 20.93 -0.96
CA MET A 370 -3.36 20.22 -1.13
C MET A 370 -2.99 19.43 0.11
N GLN A 371 -2.38 18.28 -0.12
CA GLN A 371 -1.77 17.44 0.90
C GLN A 371 -0.42 16.92 0.40
N ASP A 372 0.64 17.12 1.17
CA ASP A 372 1.97 16.59 0.87
C ASP A 372 2.42 16.88 -0.58
N GLY A 373 2.18 18.14 -1.01
CA GLY A 373 2.52 18.65 -2.35
C GLY A 373 1.59 18.19 -3.48
N LYS A 374 0.50 17.46 -3.19
CA LYS A 374 -0.45 16.96 -4.19
C LYS A 374 -1.80 17.61 -4.03
N TYR A 375 -2.49 17.85 -5.13
CA TYR A 375 -3.85 18.34 -5.08
C TYR A 375 -4.83 17.20 -4.77
N VAL A 376 -5.77 17.48 -3.88
CA VAL A 376 -6.84 16.57 -3.50
C VAL A 376 -7.75 16.29 -4.68
N HIS A 377 -8.09 17.34 -5.40
CA HIS A 377 -8.73 17.29 -6.70
C HIS A 377 -7.73 17.78 -7.73
N TYR A 378 -7.39 16.94 -8.71
CA TYR A 378 -6.51 17.32 -9.82
C TYR A 378 -6.89 18.66 -10.47
N HIS A 379 -5.97 19.30 -11.20
CA HIS A 379 -6.19 20.65 -11.74
C HIS A 379 -7.25 20.73 -12.84
N ASP A 380 -7.67 21.96 -13.09
CA ASP A 380 -8.33 22.36 -14.34
C ASP A 380 -7.35 22.36 -15.51
N SER A 381 -7.89 22.39 -16.72
CA SER A 381 -7.14 22.38 -17.95
C SER A 381 -6.27 23.62 -18.11
N LEU A 382 -6.77 24.81 -17.82
CA LEU A 382 -6.08 26.07 -18.12
C LEU A 382 -4.79 26.20 -17.29
N CYS A 383 -4.80 25.77 -16.02
CA CYS A 383 -3.58 25.70 -15.20
C CYS A 383 -2.51 24.84 -15.87
N LEU A 384 -2.88 23.62 -16.29
CA LEU A 384 -1.93 22.69 -16.89
C LEU A 384 -1.43 23.17 -18.26
N TYR A 385 -2.31 23.72 -19.11
CA TYR A 385 -1.90 24.26 -20.42
C TYR A 385 -0.98 25.48 -20.30
N LYS A 386 -1.09 26.26 -19.21
CA LYS A 386 -0.18 27.40 -18.94
C LYS A 386 1.06 26.99 -18.15
N SER A 387 1.11 25.78 -17.60
CA SER A 387 2.26 25.28 -16.87
C SER A 387 3.46 25.06 -17.79
N GLY A 388 4.64 25.44 -17.31
CA GLY A 388 5.91 25.18 -18.00
C GLY A 388 6.33 23.71 -17.95
N ASN A 389 7.48 23.42 -18.56
CA ASN A 389 8.12 22.11 -18.47
C ASN A 389 8.40 21.76 -17.00
N GLU A 390 8.04 20.55 -16.59
CA GLU A 390 8.14 20.02 -15.22
C GLU A 390 7.34 20.75 -14.14
N GLN A 391 6.45 21.66 -14.52
CA GLN A 391 5.52 22.29 -13.59
C GLN A 391 4.20 21.52 -13.55
N LEU A 392 3.61 21.40 -12.35
CA LEU A 392 2.32 20.74 -12.12
C LEU A 392 2.26 19.31 -12.71
N VAL A 393 3.37 18.57 -12.67
CA VAL A 393 3.40 17.17 -13.09
C VAL A 393 2.84 16.31 -11.97
N ASP A 394 1.73 15.62 -12.25
CA ASP A 394 1.06 14.75 -11.29
C ASP A 394 1.73 13.37 -11.19
N VAL A 395 2.21 12.86 -12.33
CA VAL A 395 2.78 11.52 -12.44
C VAL A 395 4.01 11.53 -13.35
N LYS A 396 5.13 11.05 -12.82
CA LYS A 396 6.29 10.64 -13.63
C LYS A 396 6.15 9.14 -13.93
N GLN A 397 6.09 8.77 -15.20
CA GLN A 397 5.78 7.42 -15.67
C GLN A 397 6.86 6.91 -16.62
N SER A 398 7.38 5.69 -16.42
CA SER A 398 8.34 5.11 -17.36
C SER A 398 7.71 4.94 -18.75
N TYR A 399 8.43 5.34 -19.81
CA TYR A 399 7.96 5.31 -21.18
C TYR A 399 7.67 3.89 -21.66
N ASP A 400 8.45 2.91 -21.18
CA ASP A 400 8.38 1.49 -21.52
C ASP A 400 7.45 0.68 -20.62
N SER A 401 6.62 1.34 -19.82
CA SER A 401 5.60 0.70 -19.00
C SER A 401 4.25 1.37 -19.25
N PRO A 402 3.17 0.58 -19.39
CA PRO A 402 1.83 1.14 -19.44
C PRO A 402 1.45 1.69 -18.06
N LEU A 403 0.53 2.65 -18.04
CA LEU A 403 -0.03 3.26 -16.84
C LEU A 403 -1.54 3.05 -16.80
N ASP A 404 -2.03 2.31 -15.81
CA ASP A 404 -3.47 2.20 -15.54
C ASP A 404 -3.96 3.47 -14.84
N LEU A 405 -4.70 4.31 -15.57
CA LEU A 405 -5.17 5.60 -15.06
C LEU A 405 -6.14 5.47 -13.88
N ARG A 406 -6.78 4.31 -13.69
CA ARG A 406 -7.68 4.03 -12.55
C ARG A 406 -6.92 3.97 -11.22
N THR A 407 -5.60 3.76 -11.25
CA THR A 407 -4.78 3.78 -10.03
C THR A 407 -4.51 5.21 -9.54
N LEU A 408 -4.88 6.23 -10.32
CA LEU A 408 -4.65 7.64 -10.01
C LEU A 408 -5.89 8.33 -9.46
N VAL A 409 -7.08 7.84 -9.77
CA VAL A 409 -8.35 8.49 -9.42
C VAL A 409 -9.14 7.67 -8.42
N THR A 410 -9.92 8.36 -7.61
CA THR A 410 -10.94 7.79 -6.72
C THR A 410 -12.11 8.75 -6.63
N VAL A 411 -13.19 8.34 -5.96
CA VAL A 411 -14.31 9.22 -5.63
C VAL A 411 -14.20 9.58 -4.16
N CYS A 412 -14.28 10.86 -3.84
CA CYS A 412 -14.50 11.29 -2.47
C CYS A 412 -15.90 11.88 -2.32
N TYR A 413 -16.36 12.03 -1.09
CA TYR A 413 -17.63 12.67 -0.79
C TYR A 413 -17.59 13.58 0.42
N THR A 414 -18.48 14.58 0.43
CA THR A 414 -18.71 15.50 1.54
C THR A 414 -20.18 15.51 1.95
N TYR A 415 -20.46 15.86 3.21
CA TYR A 415 -21.84 15.98 3.71
C TYR A 415 -22.51 17.30 3.31
N THR A 416 -21.73 18.31 2.95
CA THR A 416 -22.20 19.61 2.48
C THR A 416 -21.55 19.93 1.15
N ASP A 417 -22.35 20.41 0.19
CA ASP A 417 -21.86 20.78 -1.15
C ASP A 417 -20.71 21.79 -1.04
N LYS A 418 -19.58 21.48 -1.69
CA LYS A 418 -18.35 22.28 -1.74
C LYS A 418 -17.68 22.55 -0.38
N GLN A 419 -18.01 21.82 0.68
CA GLN A 419 -17.34 21.92 1.97
C GLN A 419 -16.42 20.71 2.20
N HIS A 420 -15.12 20.86 1.93
CA HIS A 420 -14.16 19.75 1.86
C HIS A 420 -13.21 19.64 3.05
N ALA A 421 -13.55 20.28 4.18
CA ALA A 421 -12.70 20.24 5.36
C ALA A 421 -12.48 18.82 5.94
N SER A 422 -13.42 17.90 5.72
CA SER A 422 -13.38 16.52 6.23
C SER A 422 -14.10 15.54 5.29
N HIS A 423 -13.66 15.53 4.03
CA HIS A 423 -14.21 14.61 3.03
C HIS A 423 -13.73 13.16 3.25
N LYS A 424 -14.44 12.18 2.70
CA LYS A 424 -14.13 10.76 2.86
C LYS A 424 -13.97 10.07 1.51
N GLU A 425 -13.16 9.03 1.44
CA GLU A 425 -13.08 8.18 0.26
C GLU A 425 -14.34 7.32 0.13
N LEU A 426 -14.91 7.25 -1.07
CA LEU A 426 -15.96 6.30 -1.44
C LEU A 426 -15.33 5.13 -2.19
N THR A 427 -14.74 4.18 -1.48
CA THR A 427 -14.01 3.05 -2.12
C THR A 427 -14.92 2.18 -3.00
N ASN A 428 -16.20 2.06 -2.64
CA ASN A 428 -17.21 1.27 -3.35
C ASN A 428 -18.03 2.10 -4.36
N TYR A 429 -17.47 3.18 -4.93
CA TYR A 429 -18.17 4.05 -5.89
C TYR A 429 -18.81 3.30 -7.08
N ALA A 430 -18.24 2.17 -7.50
CA ALA A 430 -18.77 1.34 -8.58
C ALA A 430 -20.16 0.76 -8.24
N ASP A 431 -20.45 0.51 -6.96
CA ASP A 431 -21.76 0.02 -6.51
C ASP A 431 -22.85 1.08 -6.63
N TYR A 432 -22.46 2.36 -6.71
CA TYR A 432 -23.33 3.48 -7.03
C TYR A 432 -23.46 3.71 -8.55
N GLY A 433 -22.91 2.83 -9.39
CA GLY A 433 -22.93 3.01 -10.84
C GLY A 433 -22.05 4.17 -11.32
N LEU A 434 -21.07 4.58 -10.50
CA LEU A 434 -20.09 5.59 -10.90
C LEU A 434 -18.94 4.94 -11.67
N GLU A 435 -18.49 5.60 -12.74
CA GLU A 435 -17.35 5.15 -13.53
C GLU A 435 -16.45 6.31 -13.94
N PHE A 436 -15.18 6.01 -14.21
CA PHE A 436 -14.23 6.96 -14.78
C PHE A 436 -14.08 6.75 -16.28
N ARG A 437 -14.00 7.86 -17.02
CA ARG A 437 -13.68 7.86 -18.44
C ARG A 437 -12.45 8.72 -18.68
N PHE A 438 -11.52 8.21 -19.49
CA PHE A 438 -10.27 8.89 -19.78
C PHE A 438 -10.14 9.21 -21.26
N SER A 439 -9.51 10.34 -21.55
CA SER A 439 -9.13 10.72 -22.91
C SER A 439 -7.92 11.64 -22.86
N LEU A 440 -7.08 11.67 -23.90
CA LEU A 440 -6.14 12.77 -24.04
C LEU A 440 -6.91 14.09 -24.16
N ALA A 441 -6.40 15.14 -23.52
CA ALA A 441 -6.94 16.48 -23.70
C ALA A 441 -6.89 16.89 -25.19
N LYS A 442 -7.94 17.56 -25.67
CA LYS A 442 -8.16 17.77 -27.11
C LYS A 442 -7.37 18.93 -27.72
N ALA A 443 -7.03 19.94 -26.92
CA ALA A 443 -6.30 21.09 -27.43
C ALA A 443 -4.82 20.75 -27.59
N LYS A 444 -4.14 21.43 -28.51
CA LYS A 444 -2.68 21.27 -28.65
C LYS A 444 -2.00 21.84 -27.42
N TYR A 445 -1.14 21.07 -26.78
CA TYR A 445 -0.38 21.53 -25.62
C TYR A 445 1.03 21.91 -26.06
N LEU A 446 1.31 23.20 -26.09
CA LEU A 446 2.59 23.77 -26.49
C LEU A 446 3.25 24.41 -25.26
N GLN A 447 4.46 23.97 -24.92
CA GLN A 447 5.17 24.49 -23.75
C GLN A 447 6.12 25.64 -24.13
N GLY A 448 5.80 26.86 -23.67
CA GLY A 448 6.59 28.06 -23.99
C GLY A 448 6.67 28.29 -25.50
N ASP A 449 7.88 28.51 -26.01
CA ASP A 449 8.12 28.72 -27.45
C ASP A 449 8.18 27.42 -28.28
N ARG A 450 7.96 26.25 -27.66
CA ARG A 450 7.97 24.97 -28.37
C ARG A 450 6.78 24.88 -29.32
N LYS A 451 7.05 24.39 -30.53
CA LYS A 451 6.02 24.15 -31.57
C LYS A 451 5.49 22.71 -31.58
N THR A 452 6.05 21.87 -30.72
CA THR A 452 5.69 20.45 -30.61
C THR A 452 4.49 20.32 -29.69
N ASP A 453 3.46 19.62 -30.16
CA ASP A 453 2.28 19.28 -29.37
C ASP A 453 2.60 18.11 -28.44
N GLU A 454 2.61 18.36 -27.14
CA GLU A 454 2.88 17.35 -26.11
C GLU A 454 1.79 16.26 -26.06
N GLN A 455 0.56 16.55 -26.53
CA GLN A 455 -0.51 15.54 -26.63
C GLN A 455 -0.19 14.44 -27.64
N ALA A 456 0.74 14.68 -28.58
CA ALA A 456 1.15 13.71 -29.57
C ALA A 456 2.07 12.62 -29.01
N PHE A 457 2.37 12.62 -27.71
CA PHE A 457 3.34 11.72 -27.09
C PHE A 457 2.72 10.68 -26.15
N GLY A 458 1.40 10.44 -26.23
CA GLY A 458 0.73 9.37 -25.50
C GLY A 458 -0.51 8.86 -26.22
N ARG A 459 -0.84 7.58 -26.02
CA ARG A 459 -2.05 6.94 -26.53
C ARG A 459 -2.77 6.22 -25.39
N ILE A 460 -4.10 6.38 -25.32
CA ILE A 460 -4.95 5.52 -24.49
C ILE A 460 -5.36 4.31 -25.32
N LEU A 461 -5.19 3.11 -24.77
CA LEU A 461 -5.51 1.85 -25.42
C LEU A 461 -7.02 1.64 -25.55
N SER A 462 -7.42 0.60 -26.28
CA SER A 462 -8.84 0.28 -26.54
C SER A 462 -9.65 -0.08 -25.29
N ASP A 463 -8.99 -0.40 -24.18
CA ASP A 463 -9.63 -0.61 -22.88
C ASP A 463 -10.15 0.70 -22.25
N GLY A 464 -9.72 1.86 -22.76
CA GLY A 464 -10.19 3.17 -22.35
C GLY A 464 -9.55 3.73 -21.09
N TYR A 465 -8.57 3.04 -20.48
CA TYR A 465 -7.93 3.50 -19.24
C TYR A 465 -6.43 3.23 -19.16
N THR A 466 -5.86 2.42 -20.05
CA THR A 466 -4.41 2.20 -20.09
C THR A 466 -3.76 3.26 -20.96
N LEU A 467 -2.90 4.08 -20.38
CA LEU A 467 -2.07 5.06 -21.09
C LEU A 467 -0.70 4.43 -21.40
N LYS A 468 -0.23 4.58 -22.64
CA LYS A 468 1.15 4.23 -23.01
C LYS A 468 1.86 5.36 -23.75
N SER A 469 3.19 5.29 -23.77
CA SER A 469 4.00 6.18 -24.58
C SER A 469 3.93 5.79 -26.05
N GLU A 470 3.58 6.74 -26.90
CA GLU A 470 3.52 6.59 -28.35
C GLU A 470 3.77 7.94 -28.97
N VAL A 471 4.17 8.00 -30.24
CA VAL A 471 4.50 9.27 -30.91
C VAL A 471 3.74 9.44 -32.20
N TYR A 472 3.03 10.57 -32.29
CA TYR A 472 2.17 10.92 -33.42
C TYR A 472 1.26 9.75 -33.80
N ASP A 473 1.23 9.42 -35.09
CA ASP A 473 0.42 8.36 -35.67
C ASP A 473 1.26 7.10 -35.96
N VAL A 474 2.38 6.90 -35.25
CA VAL A 474 3.17 5.66 -35.41
C VAL A 474 2.38 4.52 -34.77
N GLU A 475 1.91 3.59 -35.60
CA GLU A 475 1.23 2.37 -35.13
C GLU A 475 2.22 1.44 -34.41
N LEU A 476 2.31 1.59 -33.09
CA LEU A 476 3.02 0.66 -32.21
C LEU A 476 2.02 -0.33 -31.61
N GLY A 477 2.41 -1.60 -31.53
CA GLY A 477 1.65 -2.62 -30.80
C GLY A 477 1.39 -2.21 -29.35
N ASP A 478 0.41 -2.81 -28.69
CA ASP A 478 0.02 -2.39 -27.33
C ASP A 478 1.13 -2.59 -26.27
N THR A 479 2.11 -3.43 -26.57
CA THR A 479 3.32 -3.70 -25.75
C THR A 479 4.58 -3.03 -26.29
N GLU A 480 4.45 -2.16 -27.29
CA GLU A 480 5.54 -1.39 -27.88
C GLU A 480 5.44 0.09 -27.48
N TYR A 481 6.61 0.70 -27.23
CA TYR A 481 6.75 2.01 -26.61
C TYR A 481 7.73 2.90 -27.37
N SER A 482 7.54 4.21 -27.26
CA SER A 482 8.37 5.17 -27.99
C SER A 482 9.33 5.93 -27.08
N LYS A 483 10.63 5.72 -27.29
CA LYS A 483 11.69 6.47 -26.60
C LYS A 483 11.64 7.97 -26.86
N THR A 484 11.06 8.41 -27.97
CA THR A 484 10.92 9.84 -28.28
C THR A 484 9.90 10.55 -27.40
N SER A 485 9.10 9.81 -26.63
CA SER A 485 8.19 10.35 -25.63
C SER A 485 8.90 10.76 -24.34
N ILE A 486 10.13 10.31 -24.07
CA ILE A 486 10.86 10.67 -22.85
C ILE A 486 10.98 12.20 -22.72
N GLY A 487 10.61 12.73 -21.55
CA GLY A 487 10.60 14.16 -21.23
C GLY A 487 9.36 14.91 -21.73
N ARG A 488 8.43 14.24 -22.41
CA ARG A 488 7.17 14.83 -22.91
C ARG A 488 6.07 14.75 -21.87
N GLU A 489 5.16 15.71 -21.94
CA GLU A 489 4.19 15.95 -20.87
C GLU A 489 2.72 15.94 -21.31
N PRO A 490 2.15 14.81 -21.77
CA PRO A 490 0.75 14.77 -22.18
C PRO A 490 -0.20 14.98 -20.99
N ILE A 491 -1.29 15.68 -21.25
CA ILE A 491 -2.38 15.95 -20.31
C ILE A 491 -3.54 15.00 -20.61
N ILE A 492 -3.99 14.29 -19.58
CA ILE A 492 -5.10 13.35 -19.61
C ILE A 492 -6.31 13.96 -18.95
N ARG A 493 -7.45 13.95 -19.64
CA ARG A 493 -8.76 14.33 -19.08
C ARG A 493 -9.37 13.11 -18.40
N ALA A 494 -9.68 13.24 -17.12
CA ALA A 494 -10.39 12.25 -16.32
C ALA A 494 -11.78 12.77 -15.98
N GLU A 495 -12.80 11.97 -16.29
CA GLU A 495 -14.21 12.33 -16.11
C GLU A 495 -14.88 11.32 -15.18
N LEU A 496 -15.64 11.81 -14.19
CA LEU A 496 -16.50 10.98 -13.34
C LEU A 496 -17.92 11.00 -13.92
N TRP A 497 -18.49 9.83 -14.15
CA TRP A 497 -19.81 9.65 -14.76
C TRP A 497 -20.73 8.80 -13.89
N ASP A 498 -22.00 9.17 -13.87
CA ASP A 498 -23.09 8.27 -13.53
C ASP A 498 -23.41 7.45 -14.78
N LYS A 499 -22.97 6.19 -14.79
CA LYS A 499 -23.15 5.26 -15.92
C LYS A 499 -24.62 4.96 -16.17
N ASN A 500 -25.42 4.87 -15.12
CA ASN A 500 -26.81 4.43 -15.19
C ASN A 500 -27.70 5.51 -15.82
N ASN A 501 -27.44 6.78 -15.51
CA ASN A 501 -28.19 7.90 -16.06
C ASN A 501 -27.49 8.60 -17.25
N GLY A 502 -26.24 8.24 -17.54
CA GLY A 502 -25.46 8.82 -18.65
C GLY A 502 -25.12 10.30 -18.44
N ASN A 503 -24.87 10.72 -17.20
CA ASN A 503 -24.56 12.11 -16.86
C ASN A 503 -23.13 12.26 -16.32
N MET A 504 -22.42 13.31 -16.74
CA MET A 504 -21.13 13.67 -16.17
C MET A 504 -21.33 14.34 -14.80
N ILE A 505 -20.52 13.94 -13.82
CA ILE A 505 -20.52 14.50 -12.46
C ILE A 505 -19.38 15.49 -12.27
N ALA A 506 -18.20 15.18 -12.80
CA ALA A 506 -17.03 16.04 -12.70
C ALA A 506 -16.02 15.73 -13.81
N VAL A 507 -15.15 16.70 -14.09
CA VAL A 507 -13.95 16.51 -14.90
C VAL A 507 -12.75 17.20 -14.26
N ARG A 508 -11.60 16.54 -14.33
CA ARG A 508 -10.27 17.07 -14.01
C ARG A 508 -9.21 16.59 -14.99
N TYR A 509 -8.01 17.16 -14.89
CA TYR A 509 -6.92 16.87 -15.80
C TYR A 509 -5.66 16.45 -15.03
N ILE A 510 -4.98 15.44 -15.56
CA ILE A 510 -3.80 14.81 -14.96
C ILE A 510 -2.65 15.02 -15.94
N LYS A 511 -1.57 15.67 -15.50
CA LYS A 511 -0.37 15.86 -16.30
C LYS A 511 0.62 14.72 -16.04
N ILE A 512 0.97 14.01 -17.10
CA ILE A 512 1.93 12.90 -17.06
C ILE A 512 3.25 13.41 -17.61
N ARG A 513 4.39 12.96 -17.07
CA ARG A 513 5.71 13.13 -17.67
C ARG A 513 6.31 11.76 -17.94
N TRP A 514 6.63 11.47 -19.20
CA TRP A 514 7.32 10.22 -19.53
C TRP A 514 8.78 10.30 -19.10
N THR A 515 9.23 9.31 -18.34
CA THR A 515 10.62 9.09 -17.95
C THR A 515 11.17 7.89 -18.71
N GLY A 516 12.47 7.67 -18.70
CA GLY A 516 13.03 6.44 -19.25
C GLY A 516 14.41 6.16 -18.68
N GLU A 517 14.81 4.90 -18.72
CA GLU A 517 16.14 4.49 -18.28
C GLU A 517 17.23 5.06 -19.21
N LYS A 518 18.20 5.73 -18.60
CA LYS A 518 19.46 6.14 -19.24
C LYS A 518 20.64 5.99 -18.28
N ASP A 519 20.62 4.98 -17.41
CA ASP A 519 21.84 4.61 -16.70
C ASP A 519 22.89 4.18 -17.72
N GLN A 520 23.89 5.01 -17.96
CA GLN A 520 24.95 4.72 -18.92
C GLN A 520 26.14 4.17 -18.16
N THR A 521 26.63 3.00 -18.56
CA THR A 521 27.96 2.55 -18.13
C THR A 521 28.95 2.92 -19.21
N ILE A 522 29.86 3.86 -18.91
CA ILE A 522 30.95 4.23 -19.82
C ILE A 522 32.19 3.39 -19.55
N ALA A 523 33.06 3.27 -20.54
CA ALA A 523 34.20 2.36 -20.50
C ALA A 523 35.11 2.62 -19.29
N ALA A 524 35.62 1.52 -18.71
CA ALA A 524 36.54 1.59 -17.59
C ALA A 524 37.87 2.26 -17.98
N ILE A 525 38.41 3.09 -17.09
CA ILE A 525 39.70 3.74 -17.28
C ILE A 525 40.76 3.00 -16.47
N THR A 526 41.80 2.52 -17.15
CA THR A 526 42.99 1.95 -16.49
C THR A 526 44.12 2.97 -16.50
N PHE A 527 44.52 3.42 -15.32
CA PHE A 527 45.67 4.29 -15.13
C PHE A 527 46.99 3.52 -15.30
N PRO A 528 48.09 4.20 -15.66
CA PRO A 528 49.43 3.63 -15.60
C PRO A 528 49.76 3.11 -14.19
N ASN A 529 50.69 2.15 -14.11
CA ASN A 529 51.15 1.64 -12.82
C ASN A 529 51.72 2.79 -11.97
N ASP A 530 51.25 2.90 -10.73
CA ASP A 530 51.83 3.78 -9.73
C ASP A 530 52.90 3.03 -8.93
N THR A 531 53.87 3.77 -8.40
CA THR A 531 54.95 3.19 -7.60
C THR A 531 54.73 3.53 -6.15
N VAL A 532 54.83 2.53 -5.27
CA VAL A 532 54.66 2.76 -3.82
C VAL A 532 55.68 3.79 -3.32
N THR A 533 55.20 4.78 -2.57
CA THR A 533 56.04 5.78 -1.89
C THR A 533 55.62 5.94 -0.43
N CYS A 534 56.38 6.73 0.34
CA CYS A 534 55.99 7.11 1.70
C CYS A 534 54.95 8.25 1.77
N LYS A 535 54.35 8.62 0.62
CA LYS A 535 53.30 9.65 0.49
C LYS A 535 51.99 9.01 0.03
N ASP A 536 50.93 9.81 -0.07
CA ASP A 536 49.64 9.38 -0.61
C ASP A 536 49.79 8.93 -2.07
N MET A 537 49.11 7.83 -2.41
CA MET A 537 49.10 7.24 -3.75
C MET A 537 47.96 7.85 -4.55
N PHE A 538 48.22 8.32 -5.76
CA PHE A 538 47.18 9.04 -6.50
C PHE A 538 47.31 8.99 -8.02
N GLN A 539 46.16 9.09 -8.66
CA GLN A 539 46.01 9.28 -10.08
C GLN A 539 45.12 10.49 -10.35
N GLN A 540 45.43 11.21 -11.41
CA GLN A 540 44.68 12.38 -11.84
C GLN A 540 44.45 12.32 -13.34
N LEU A 541 43.22 12.56 -13.77
CA LEU A 541 42.87 12.84 -15.15
C LEU A 541 42.84 14.35 -15.32
N PHE A 542 43.70 14.85 -16.18
CA PHE A 542 43.70 16.28 -16.52
C PHE A 542 42.63 16.58 -17.58
N SER A 543 42.35 17.86 -17.78
CA SER A 543 41.33 18.37 -18.71
C SER A 543 41.31 17.65 -20.06
N LYS A 544 42.47 17.39 -20.69
CA LYS A 544 42.53 16.64 -21.96
C LYS A 544 41.90 15.25 -21.84
N GLU A 545 42.27 14.49 -20.82
CA GLU A 545 41.78 13.12 -20.64
C GLU A 545 40.31 13.09 -20.21
N MET A 546 39.85 14.06 -19.44
CA MET A 546 38.43 14.22 -19.12
C MET A 546 37.58 14.39 -20.38
N ASN A 547 38.08 15.14 -21.38
CA ASN A 547 37.41 15.27 -22.68
C ASN A 547 37.41 13.95 -23.45
N GLU A 548 38.56 13.30 -23.57
CA GLU A 548 38.73 12.12 -24.42
C GLU A 548 38.07 10.86 -23.84
N LYS A 549 38.11 10.69 -22.51
CA LYS A 549 37.75 9.44 -21.83
C LYS A 549 36.43 9.48 -21.07
N ILE A 550 35.91 10.68 -20.76
CA ILE A 550 34.63 10.83 -20.04
C ILE A 550 33.63 11.56 -20.94
N TYR A 551 33.77 12.87 -21.17
CA TYR A 551 32.74 13.66 -21.87
C TYR A 551 32.43 13.13 -23.27
N HIS A 552 33.45 12.73 -24.04
CA HIS A 552 33.26 12.14 -25.35
C HIS A 552 32.51 10.79 -25.33
N MET A 553 32.65 10.03 -24.24
CA MET A 553 32.11 8.68 -24.12
C MET A 553 30.64 8.65 -23.69
N VAL A 554 30.16 9.69 -23.00
CA VAL A 554 28.75 9.79 -22.66
C VAL A 554 27.94 10.18 -23.89
N LYS A 555 26.95 9.36 -24.27
CA LYS A 555 26.19 9.53 -25.51
C LYS A 555 24.74 9.89 -25.24
N PHE A 556 24.24 10.89 -25.95
CA PHE A 556 22.84 11.31 -25.93
C PHE A 556 22.34 11.58 -27.36
N ASP A 557 21.01 11.64 -27.53
CA ASP A 557 20.29 12.11 -28.72
C ASP A 557 20.98 11.84 -30.08
N GLY A 558 20.83 10.61 -30.57
CA GLY A 558 21.39 10.20 -31.87
C GLY A 558 22.87 9.80 -31.85
N GLY A 559 23.43 9.52 -30.66
CA GLY A 559 24.82 9.06 -30.51
C GLY A 559 25.85 10.18 -30.43
N GLN A 560 25.41 11.41 -30.16
CA GLN A 560 26.29 12.56 -29.97
C GLN A 560 26.91 12.56 -28.58
N SER A 561 28.15 13.03 -28.50
CA SER A 561 28.85 13.22 -27.23
C SER A 561 28.30 14.43 -26.48
N MET A 562 28.28 14.34 -25.15
CA MET A 562 27.89 15.45 -24.29
C MET A 562 28.98 16.53 -24.22
N SER A 563 28.58 17.80 -24.10
CA SER A 563 29.51 18.90 -23.85
C SER A 563 29.92 18.99 -22.37
N LYS A 564 31.07 19.62 -22.09
CA LYS A 564 31.56 19.86 -20.72
C LYS A 564 30.52 20.58 -19.86
N THR A 565 29.98 21.69 -20.36
CA THR A 565 29.02 22.52 -19.64
C THR A 565 27.76 21.73 -19.28
N GLN A 566 27.28 20.88 -20.19
CA GLN A 566 26.14 20.01 -19.92
C GLN A 566 26.47 18.99 -18.82
N PHE A 567 27.62 18.32 -18.90
CA PHE A 567 28.02 17.35 -17.89
C PHE A 567 28.00 17.95 -16.49
N HIS A 568 28.66 19.10 -16.29
CA HIS A 568 28.77 19.74 -14.97
C HIS A 568 27.50 20.47 -14.50
N SER A 569 26.55 20.75 -15.40
CA SER A 569 25.24 21.28 -15.01
C SER A 569 24.27 20.19 -14.57
N ILE A 570 24.41 18.98 -15.12
CA ILE A 570 23.52 17.83 -14.86
C ILE A 570 24.05 17.01 -13.68
N TYR A 571 25.35 16.69 -13.69
CA TYR A 571 25.99 15.81 -12.72
C TYR A 571 26.75 16.62 -11.67
N THR A 572 25.99 17.20 -10.74
CA THR A 572 26.51 18.05 -9.65
C THR A 572 27.02 17.24 -8.46
N ASP A 573 26.59 15.97 -8.32
CA ASP A 573 27.06 15.05 -7.29
C ASP A 573 27.53 13.70 -7.89
N MET A 574 28.27 12.95 -7.08
CA MET A 574 28.82 11.64 -7.39
C MET A 574 28.69 10.70 -6.19
N GLU A 575 28.60 9.41 -6.43
CA GLU A 575 28.65 8.37 -5.40
C GLU A 575 29.79 7.38 -5.67
N ILE A 576 30.51 6.97 -4.63
CA ILE A 576 31.45 5.85 -4.72
C ILE A 576 30.69 4.60 -4.30
N LEU A 577 30.42 3.73 -5.26
CA LEU A 577 29.62 2.52 -5.04
C LEU A 577 30.45 1.43 -4.37
N GLU A 578 31.69 1.24 -4.84
CA GLU A 578 32.56 0.18 -4.37
C GLU A 578 34.04 0.52 -4.59
N LEU A 579 34.89 0.10 -3.65
CA LEU A 579 36.34 0.00 -3.84
C LEU A 579 36.73 -1.47 -3.67
N ARG A 580 37.51 -2.00 -4.61
CA ARG A 580 38.07 -3.35 -4.57
C ARG A 580 39.60 -3.29 -4.57
N LYS A 581 40.22 -4.12 -3.76
CA LYS A 581 41.67 -4.38 -3.75
C LYS A 581 41.90 -5.86 -4.07
N ASP A 582 42.66 -6.14 -5.13
CA ASP A 582 42.97 -7.49 -5.59
C ASP A 582 41.71 -8.36 -5.76
N GLY A 583 40.64 -7.74 -6.30
CA GLY A 583 39.33 -8.37 -6.51
C GLY A 583 38.46 -8.50 -5.25
N LYS A 584 38.93 -8.08 -4.07
CA LYS A 584 38.17 -8.14 -2.81
C LYS A 584 37.61 -6.78 -2.44
N LYS A 585 36.33 -6.74 -2.07
CA LYS A 585 35.63 -5.54 -1.61
C LYS A 585 36.28 -4.95 -0.35
N VAL A 586 36.50 -3.64 -0.35
CA VAL A 586 36.94 -2.85 0.79
C VAL A 586 35.72 -2.26 1.50
N ASP A 587 35.71 -2.31 2.82
CA ASP A 587 34.63 -1.76 3.64
C ASP A 587 34.77 -0.24 3.76
N LEU A 588 34.03 0.47 2.90
CA LEU A 588 34.05 1.94 2.85
C LEU A 588 33.58 2.60 4.15
N SER A 589 32.78 1.92 4.98
CA SER A 589 32.30 2.48 6.26
C SER A 589 33.42 2.70 7.29
N LYS A 590 34.56 2.05 7.09
CA LYS A 590 35.77 2.17 7.94
C LYS A 590 36.76 3.22 7.42
N LEU A 591 36.46 3.88 6.31
CA LEU A 591 37.33 4.88 5.69
C LEU A 591 36.69 6.28 5.78
N ALA A 592 37.50 7.28 6.05
CA ALA A 592 37.11 8.68 5.87
C ALA A 592 37.14 9.04 4.37
N VAL A 593 36.06 8.72 3.66
CA VAL A 593 35.91 8.98 2.22
C VAL A 593 35.49 10.43 1.95
N SER A 594 36.06 11.06 0.93
CA SER A 594 35.68 12.41 0.49
C SER A 594 35.52 12.54 -1.03
N LYS A 595 34.56 13.38 -1.41
CA LYS A 595 34.29 13.82 -2.79
C LYS A 595 34.58 15.32 -2.99
N VAL A 596 35.17 15.97 -1.98
CA VAL A 596 35.30 17.44 -1.91
C VAL A 596 36.67 17.86 -2.41
N ALA A 597 36.72 18.79 -3.37
CA ALA A 597 37.95 19.28 -3.98
C ALA A 597 38.98 19.80 -2.95
N THR A 598 38.53 20.48 -1.90
CA THR A 598 39.41 21.08 -0.87
C THR A 598 40.11 20.06 0.02
N ASP A 599 39.71 18.78 -0.03
CA ASP A 599 40.39 17.70 0.69
C ASP A 599 41.60 17.15 -0.08
N TRP A 600 41.89 17.71 -1.26
CA TRP A 600 43.05 17.41 -2.08
C TRP A 600 43.94 18.65 -2.27
N GLN A 601 45.25 18.49 -2.16
CA GLN A 601 46.23 19.50 -2.53
C GLN A 601 46.90 19.10 -3.85
N GLU A 602 46.66 19.83 -4.94
CA GLU A 602 47.23 19.57 -6.29
C GLU A 602 48.72 19.92 -6.46
N GLY A 603 49.47 20.11 -5.37
CA GLY A 603 50.87 20.52 -5.47
C GLY A 603 51.07 21.96 -5.94
N SER A 604 52.28 22.29 -6.40
CA SER A 604 52.61 23.63 -6.96
C SER A 604 52.36 23.72 -8.46
N ASP A 605 52.62 22.63 -9.19
CA ASP A 605 52.26 22.47 -10.60
C ASP A 605 50.86 21.86 -10.70
N LYS A 606 49.85 22.69 -10.96
CA LYS A 606 48.43 22.26 -10.98
C LYS A 606 48.01 21.61 -12.29
N VAL A 607 48.91 21.51 -13.27
CA VAL A 607 48.68 20.90 -14.58
C VAL A 607 49.56 19.68 -14.82
N GLY A 608 50.30 19.24 -13.78
CA GLY A 608 51.23 18.12 -13.82
C GLY A 608 51.40 17.47 -12.45
N LYS A 609 52.21 16.40 -12.38
CA LYS A 609 52.63 15.81 -11.10
C LYS A 609 53.98 16.40 -10.68
N ASP A 610 54.07 17.00 -9.50
CA ASP A 610 55.31 17.61 -8.96
C ASP A 610 55.77 17.03 -7.61
N GLY A 611 55.02 16.08 -7.05
CA GLY A 611 55.34 15.39 -5.82
C GLY A 611 55.01 16.17 -4.55
N LYS A 612 54.35 17.33 -4.64
CA LYS A 612 53.84 18.10 -3.49
C LYS A 612 52.36 17.85 -3.23
N GLU A 613 51.77 16.89 -3.92
CA GLU A 613 50.39 16.51 -3.77
C GLU A 613 50.17 15.75 -2.46
N ALA A 614 49.02 15.97 -1.84
CA ALA A 614 48.69 15.36 -0.56
C ALA A 614 47.19 15.37 -0.29
N ILE A 615 46.72 14.34 0.40
CA ILE A 615 45.40 14.32 1.00
C ILE A 615 45.38 15.27 2.22
N LYS A 616 44.27 15.99 2.41
CA LYS A 616 44.04 16.90 3.53
C LYS A 616 42.91 16.42 4.42
N ASN A 617 42.71 17.13 5.54
CA ASN A 617 41.58 16.98 6.43
C ASN A 617 41.35 15.53 6.95
N ASN A 618 42.46 14.81 7.14
CA ASN A 618 42.48 13.43 7.66
C ASN A 618 41.56 12.46 6.90
N LYS A 619 41.51 12.59 5.57
CA LYS A 619 40.78 11.64 4.71
C LYS A 619 41.64 10.43 4.39
N ASP A 620 40.96 9.30 4.18
CA ASP A 620 41.58 8.03 3.82
C ASP A 620 41.57 7.81 2.30
N LEU A 621 40.47 8.23 1.65
CA LEU A 621 40.20 8.12 0.22
C LEU A 621 39.59 9.43 -0.27
N VAL A 622 40.16 10.02 -1.32
CA VAL A 622 39.59 11.19 -2.00
C VAL A 622 39.32 10.83 -3.45
N PHE A 623 38.09 11.04 -3.90
CA PHE A 623 37.72 10.94 -5.31
C PHE A 623 36.87 12.15 -5.69
N ALA A 624 37.47 13.15 -6.35
CA ALA A 624 36.87 14.47 -6.51
C ALA A 624 37.10 15.08 -7.90
N LEU A 625 36.19 15.95 -8.31
CA LEU A 625 36.35 16.85 -9.45
C LEU A 625 37.01 18.15 -9.00
N LEU A 626 37.99 18.63 -9.75
CA LEU A 626 38.79 19.82 -9.45
C LEU A 626 38.64 20.81 -10.60
N HIS A 627 38.58 22.11 -10.32
CA HIS A 627 38.65 23.12 -11.38
C HIS A 627 40.04 23.15 -11.99
N ASP A 628 40.11 23.18 -13.32
CA ASP A 628 41.39 23.33 -14.00
C ASP A 628 41.99 24.72 -13.74
N ALA A 629 43.30 24.76 -13.50
CA ALA A 629 44.01 25.99 -13.12
C ALA A 629 44.29 26.93 -14.30
N GLU A 630 44.28 26.42 -15.53
CA GLU A 630 44.52 27.18 -16.77
C GLU A 630 43.22 27.46 -17.54
N ASP A 631 42.13 26.73 -17.26
CA ASP A 631 40.82 26.90 -17.90
C ASP A 631 39.66 26.75 -16.89
N ASN A 632 39.01 27.86 -16.54
CA ASN A 632 37.88 27.87 -15.61
C ASN A 632 36.59 27.20 -16.14
N THR A 633 36.58 26.75 -17.40
CA THR A 633 35.50 25.96 -18.01
C THR A 633 35.83 24.47 -18.11
N SER A 634 37.02 24.06 -17.64
CA SER A 634 37.47 22.68 -17.61
C SER A 634 37.69 22.18 -16.19
N TYR A 635 37.69 20.86 -16.05
CA TYR A 635 37.78 20.17 -14.77
C TYR A 635 38.74 19.00 -14.90
N ASN A 636 39.48 18.73 -13.82
CA ASN A 636 40.28 17.54 -13.59
C ASN A 636 39.53 16.56 -12.67
N LEU A 637 39.96 15.31 -12.65
CA LEU A 637 39.46 14.29 -11.70
C LEU A 637 40.64 13.69 -10.95
N VAL A 638 40.55 13.61 -9.63
CA VAL A 638 41.57 12.98 -8.78
C VAL A 638 41.01 11.74 -8.10
N TRP A 639 41.86 10.71 -7.99
CA TRP A 639 41.67 9.56 -7.12
C TRP A 639 42.94 9.38 -6.27
N ALA A 640 42.83 9.60 -4.96
CA ALA A 640 43.94 9.50 -4.02
C ALA A 640 43.62 8.60 -2.81
N MET A 641 44.60 7.83 -2.36
CA MET A 641 44.53 6.94 -1.20
C MET A 641 45.74 7.13 -0.30
N ASN A 642 45.51 7.22 1.00
CA ASN A 642 46.62 7.30 1.96
C ASN A 642 47.35 5.94 2.10
N PRO A 643 48.58 5.91 2.64
CA PRO A 643 49.35 4.66 2.80
C PRO A 643 48.61 3.58 3.61
N LYS A 644 47.81 3.99 4.61
CA LYS A 644 47.01 3.07 5.43
C LYS A 644 45.93 2.35 4.61
N THR A 645 45.27 3.06 3.71
CA THR A 645 44.23 2.51 2.82
C THR A 645 44.83 1.58 1.77
N VAL A 646 46.01 1.93 1.24
CA VAL A 646 46.76 1.06 0.32
C VAL A 646 47.18 -0.22 1.03
N GLY A 647 47.73 -0.11 2.24
CA GLY A 647 48.16 -1.23 3.06
C GLY A 647 49.20 -2.13 2.39
N THR A 648 49.30 -3.37 2.84
CA THR A 648 50.28 -4.34 2.33
C THR A 648 49.95 -4.78 0.90
N LEU A 649 50.91 -4.65 -0.02
CA LEU A 649 50.75 -5.10 -1.41
C LEU A 649 50.77 -6.64 -1.50
N ALA A 650 50.00 -7.19 -2.44
CA ALA A 650 49.98 -8.62 -2.70
C ALA A 650 51.30 -9.09 -3.32
N TYR A 651 51.77 -10.27 -2.92
CA TYR A 651 52.95 -10.90 -3.50
C TYR A 651 52.56 -11.71 -4.74
N ASN A 652 53.23 -11.45 -5.86
CA ASN A 652 53.08 -12.23 -7.07
C ASN A 652 54.24 -13.22 -7.20
N GLU A 653 53.95 -14.52 -7.01
CA GLU A 653 54.95 -15.59 -7.07
C GLU A 653 55.62 -15.73 -8.44
N SER A 654 54.88 -15.46 -9.53
CA SER A 654 55.39 -15.65 -10.90
C SER A 654 56.43 -14.60 -11.29
N THR A 655 56.25 -13.36 -10.86
CA THR A 655 57.17 -12.25 -11.15
C THR A 655 58.13 -11.98 -10.00
N LYS A 656 57.92 -12.61 -8.84
CA LYS A 656 58.63 -12.35 -7.57
C LYS A 656 58.59 -10.87 -7.16
N THR A 657 57.49 -10.19 -7.45
CA THR A 657 57.30 -8.77 -7.14
C THR A 657 56.04 -8.56 -6.31
N TYR A 658 55.98 -7.46 -5.56
CA TYR A 658 54.77 -7.03 -4.87
C TYR A 658 54.01 -6.01 -5.73
N ALA A 659 52.73 -6.28 -5.92
CA ALA A 659 51.81 -5.41 -6.64
C ALA A 659 50.37 -5.67 -6.17
N SER A 660 49.59 -4.60 -6.00
CA SER A 660 48.14 -4.72 -5.78
C SER A 660 47.38 -3.89 -6.80
N THR A 661 46.27 -4.45 -7.29
CA THR A 661 45.35 -3.78 -8.20
C THR A 661 44.17 -3.23 -7.42
N PHE A 662 43.84 -1.98 -7.68
CA PHE A 662 42.69 -1.29 -7.10
C PHE A 662 41.69 -0.95 -8.20
N GLU A 663 40.41 -1.15 -7.90
CA GLU A 663 39.29 -0.79 -8.77
C GLU A 663 38.25 -0.02 -7.96
N ILE A 664 37.82 1.13 -8.48
CA ILE A 664 36.78 1.95 -7.86
C ILE A 664 35.64 2.16 -8.84
N ASP A 665 34.42 1.82 -8.41
CA ASP A 665 33.20 2.03 -9.16
C ASP A 665 32.51 3.29 -8.65
N VAL A 666 32.23 4.22 -9.55
CA VAL A 666 31.60 5.50 -9.23
C VAL A 666 30.34 5.71 -10.06
N LYS A 667 29.40 6.47 -9.50
CA LYS A 667 28.15 6.87 -10.13
C LYS A 667 28.05 8.40 -10.14
N TYR A 668 27.99 9.03 -11.30
CA TYR A 668 27.64 10.45 -11.43
C TYR A 668 26.11 10.58 -11.36
N ILE A 669 25.60 11.42 -10.47
CA ILE A 669 24.17 11.47 -10.13
C ILE A 669 23.47 12.57 -10.94
N ASP A 670 22.42 12.21 -11.67
CA ASP A 670 21.50 13.17 -12.26
C ASP A 670 20.31 13.40 -11.31
N GLU A 671 20.42 14.45 -10.49
CA GLU A 671 19.40 14.76 -9.47
C GLU A 671 18.01 15.04 -10.07
N ALA A 672 17.93 15.47 -11.33
CA ALA A 672 16.67 15.74 -12.01
C ALA A 672 16.02 14.47 -12.60
N GLY A 673 16.80 13.40 -12.79
CA GLY A 673 16.35 12.11 -13.35
C GLY A 673 15.90 12.21 -14.82
N LEU A 674 16.44 13.17 -15.58
CA LEU A 674 16.08 13.44 -16.98
C LEU A 674 16.98 12.72 -17.98
N ASN A 675 18.24 12.53 -17.59
CA ASN A 675 19.35 12.04 -18.40
C ASN A 675 19.88 10.70 -17.87
N GLY A 676 19.55 10.32 -16.63
CA GLY A 676 19.98 9.08 -15.99
C GLY A 676 21.41 9.15 -15.43
N ASP A 677 21.73 8.26 -14.49
CA ASP A 677 23.03 8.25 -13.82
C ASP A 677 24.13 7.69 -14.76
N ILE A 678 25.39 8.08 -14.54
CA ILE A 678 26.51 7.50 -15.29
C ILE A 678 27.36 6.65 -14.35
N LYS A 679 27.60 5.40 -14.71
CA LYS A 679 28.49 4.48 -14.00
C LYS A 679 29.83 4.37 -14.72
N GLN A 680 30.93 4.42 -13.97
CA GLN A 680 32.26 4.22 -14.50
C GLN A 680 33.16 3.51 -13.49
N THR A 681 34.00 2.62 -14.00
CA THR A 681 35.05 1.95 -13.22
C THR A 681 36.41 2.57 -13.51
N PHE A 682 37.20 2.83 -12.47
CA PHE A 682 38.59 3.26 -12.58
C PHE A 682 39.50 2.20 -11.98
N LYS A 683 40.62 1.93 -12.65
CA LYS A 683 41.58 0.89 -12.27
C LYS A 683 42.98 1.45 -12.18
N GLN A 684 43.71 1.11 -11.13
CA GLN A 684 45.14 1.38 -11.03
C GLN A 684 45.87 0.19 -10.40
N THR A 685 47.15 0.04 -10.71
CA THR A 685 48.01 -0.97 -10.06
C THR A 685 49.17 -0.27 -9.39
N ILE A 686 49.36 -0.55 -8.09
CA ILE A 686 50.47 -0.02 -7.31
C ILE A 686 51.55 -1.10 -7.23
N VAL A 687 52.78 -0.77 -7.63
CA VAL A 687 53.91 -1.69 -7.68
C VAL A 687 55.07 -1.22 -6.81
N VAL A 688 55.91 -2.15 -6.37
CA VAL A 688 57.19 -1.80 -5.73
C VAL A 688 58.19 -1.28 -6.78
N PRO A 689 58.95 -0.21 -6.49
CA PRO A 689 59.98 0.28 -7.40
C PRO A 689 61.01 -0.80 -7.74
N ALA A 690 61.37 -0.89 -9.01
CA ALA A 690 62.46 -1.75 -9.45
C ALA A 690 63.80 -1.20 -8.93
N GLN A 691 64.36 -1.82 -7.89
CA GLN A 691 65.69 -1.45 -7.38
C GLN A 691 66.77 -2.10 -8.25
N LYS A 692 67.40 -1.29 -9.13
CA LYS A 692 68.60 -1.71 -9.86
C LYS A 692 69.84 -1.32 -9.05
N PHE A 693 70.39 -2.26 -8.29
CA PHE A 693 71.70 -2.08 -7.68
C PHE A 693 72.79 -2.31 -8.73
N ALA A 694 73.50 -1.25 -9.12
CA ALA A 694 74.75 -1.38 -9.86
C ALA A 694 75.90 -1.48 -8.86
N TYR A 695 76.50 -2.68 -8.75
CA TYR A 695 77.70 -2.88 -7.96
C TYR A 695 78.89 -2.18 -8.63
N GLN A 696 79.41 -1.11 -8.03
CA GLN A 696 80.72 -0.56 -8.38
C GLN A 696 81.78 -1.27 -7.52
N GLY A 697 82.61 -2.09 -8.16
CA GLY A 697 83.55 -3.01 -7.51
C GLY A 697 84.57 -2.34 -6.59
N THR A 698 84.98 -3.09 -5.57
CA THR A 698 85.96 -2.68 -4.55
C THR A 698 87.41 -2.75 -5.06
N PHE A 699 88.17 -1.67 -4.84
CA PHE A 699 89.63 -1.76 -4.74
C PHE A 699 89.98 -2.22 -3.31
N TRP A 700 90.48 -3.45 -3.14
CA TRP A 700 91.30 -3.80 -1.98
C TRP A 700 92.48 -4.68 -2.41
N LYS A 701 93.70 -4.16 -2.22
CA LYS A 701 94.97 -4.87 -2.38
C LYS A 701 95.30 -5.51 -1.02
N ASN A 702 95.19 -6.83 -0.94
CA ASN A 702 95.65 -7.73 0.13
C ASN A 702 94.90 -7.68 1.49
N GLY A 703 94.00 -8.64 1.71
CA GLY A 703 93.52 -9.02 3.04
C GLY A 703 92.31 -9.96 3.01
N LYS A 704 92.47 -11.20 3.45
CA LYS A 704 91.39 -12.19 3.66
C LYS A 704 90.49 -11.78 4.83
N GLY A 705 89.18 -12.02 4.71
CA GLY A 705 88.35 -12.45 5.84
C GLY A 705 87.09 -11.63 6.13
N GLU A 706 85.95 -12.20 5.70
CA GLU A 706 84.65 -12.25 6.41
C GLU A 706 84.05 -10.97 6.98
N GLY A 707 83.05 -10.44 6.28
CA GLY A 707 82.06 -9.53 6.84
C GLY A 707 80.73 -9.72 6.11
N VAL A 708 79.68 -10.07 6.85
CA VAL A 708 78.31 -9.86 6.38
C VAL A 708 78.14 -8.37 6.15
N PHE A 709 77.86 -7.97 4.92
CA PHE A 709 77.51 -6.59 4.59
C PHE A 709 76.09 -6.32 5.08
N ASN A 710 75.96 -5.87 6.33
CA ASN A 710 74.75 -5.19 6.77
C ASN A 710 74.74 -3.81 6.12
N VAL A 711 74.25 -3.74 4.88
CA VAL A 711 73.57 -2.53 4.44
C VAL A 711 72.44 -2.30 5.43
N ASN A 712 72.40 -1.11 6.02
CA ASN A 712 71.34 -0.67 6.92
C ASN A 712 70.22 -0.04 6.05
N PRO A 713 69.19 -0.77 5.59
CA PRO A 713 67.96 -0.14 5.19
C PRO A 713 67.24 0.30 6.47
N ILE A 714 66.69 1.49 6.41
CA ILE A 714 65.83 2.08 7.44
C ILE A 714 64.79 1.04 7.90
N VAL A 715 65.01 0.52 9.11
CA VAL A 715 64.11 -0.18 10.05
C VAL A 715 63.25 -1.33 9.49
N TYR A 716 63.82 -2.54 9.42
CA TYR A 716 63.10 -3.78 9.72
C TYR A 716 63.68 -4.35 11.02
N THR A 717 62.87 -4.48 12.07
CA THR A 717 63.24 -5.27 13.26
C THR A 717 63.17 -6.75 12.92
N THR A 718 64.30 -7.35 12.55
CA THR A 718 64.45 -8.80 12.45
C THR A 718 64.78 -9.38 13.82
N ALA A 719 63.83 -10.10 14.42
CA ALA A 719 64.14 -11.12 15.40
C ALA A 719 64.18 -12.48 14.66
N ASN A 720 65.41 -12.98 14.50
CA ASN A 720 65.86 -14.34 14.24
C ASN A 720 65.17 -15.21 13.18
N ASP A 721 66.00 -15.60 12.22
CA ASP A 721 65.87 -16.76 11.35
C ASP A 721 65.68 -18.07 12.14
N GLY A 722 64.69 -18.86 11.73
CA GLY A 722 64.62 -20.27 12.07
C GLY A 722 63.22 -20.86 12.06
N GLY A 723 62.74 -21.28 10.89
CA GLY A 723 61.68 -22.30 10.79
C GLY A 723 60.28 -21.79 10.48
N THR A 724 59.77 -22.22 9.30
CA THR A 724 58.36 -22.45 8.96
C THR A 724 57.29 -21.73 9.80
N GLN A 725 56.77 -20.60 9.31
CA GLN A 725 55.44 -20.15 9.73
C GLN A 725 54.72 -19.38 8.62
N LYS A 726 53.51 -19.85 8.30
CA LYS A 726 52.46 -19.11 7.60
C LYS A 726 51.89 -18.11 8.60
N ASP A 727 52.11 -16.80 8.44
CA ASP A 727 51.24 -15.77 9.00
C ASP A 727 51.41 -14.41 8.26
N PRO A 728 50.36 -13.58 8.16
CA PRO A 728 50.31 -12.39 7.30
C PRO A 728 50.98 -11.16 7.94
N HIS A 729 51.75 -10.41 7.13
CA HIS A 729 52.34 -9.13 7.55
C HIS A 729 51.26 -8.06 7.79
N VAL A 730 51.14 -7.63 9.05
CA VAL A 730 50.41 -6.43 9.48
C VAL A 730 51.38 -5.26 9.59
N TYR A 731 51.07 -4.13 8.94
CA TYR A 731 51.82 -2.87 9.01
C TYR A 731 51.45 -2.11 10.30
N PRO A 732 52.39 -1.71 11.17
CA PRO A 732 52.09 -0.85 12.31
C PRO A 732 52.29 0.63 11.94
N GLY A 733 51.23 1.42 12.08
CA GLY A 733 51.26 2.90 12.04
C GLY A 733 50.77 3.49 10.73
#